data_AF-A0A2N2CED4-F1
#
_entry.id   AF-A0A2N2CED4-F1
#
_cell.length_a   1.000
_cell.length_b   1.000
_cell.length_c   1.000
_cell.angle_alpha   90.00
_cell.angle_beta   90.00
_cell.angle_gamma   90.00
#
_symmetry.space_group_name_H-M   'P 1'
#
loop_
_entity.id
_entity.type
_entity.pdbx_description
1 polymer ?
#
loop_
_entity_poly.entity_id
_entity_poly.type
_entity_poly.pdbx_seq_one_letter_code
_entity_poly.pdbx_strand_id
1 'polypeptide(L)'
;MGGGSNTMKIIIKTRRLMSRLLILSLLFQGFSMPAYGWEQNTHEEINRTSIDRFQKQYETSKKYKNNFVNFDRNTSAPTVTSSGKFERTYLQQWFLKPARDHIIHGGFSADEPHVYVSVKHFYDPLALSGSHQLTDQYALHGWHIYEAVPANDWALYRSDNPYSLINAILNYKRALEIPCDSMVFSMPVSGNFRDFPGAPKDLEEMRSMYTGKAMRGLGEVMHMVADMTQPAHVRNDAHPKYEITETALKNRILSRNITKMSRLDGIQLDDYGSNTNQLMIGLATWTNQNFYSEDTMADTQLGVKPKNWETPYPSPQISNMDQKVTDKFYTWYQTFGGVQIPMVRYETGYVYNSYVITADFAIQQSFVLVPLAVAATTRTMNLFFPSLEMKQVITEVKPDADVLAEALDKGAEELKQFSYDAALTHLIENDPEWRELGFKINYAGPGELWTIKGNKHEKLCDVEFKNGKIVRYPDPITGDMVDGTPTFWMPLGSDKKITLGGSSVDYTIEMEDSLYAVANAGVQIVNSEHYVFEQNSPKITLEADRTTIMPGEAVTFKVEIENAPERYKLEWTFGDEEDDEENILPPVITRDKEITHIYEKEKEYVAQVKIIDTKRNLERAYDKINISSYMGEMAGPWDVVLTIEEESQFLRTMVIALMKVIVNIFIIPLAQAFGEDFSNMDSQIESFTFVGTTMTYALELRRIDESEVLYEGPFTFVESNTGYIDGADEIVGLRMEIKNGAIVMIALAYTEDGTYIEYEFLKNGKMVGPGEIVGDYDLTGFMSGSWRATKK
;
A
#
# COMPACT_ATOMS: atom_id res chain seq x y z
N MET A 1 -61.13 -40.78 86.10
CA MET A 1 -59.71 -40.57 85.71
C MET A 1 -59.38 -41.53 84.58
N GLY A 2 -59.10 -41.05 83.37
CA GLY A 2 -58.81 -41.95 82.23
C GLY A 2 -58.77 -41.34 80.83
N GLY A 3 -58.63 -40.01 80.68
CA GLY A 3 -58.69 -39.35 79.36
C GLY A 3 -57.37 -38.81 78.78
N GLY A 4 -56.28 -38.77 79.56
CA GLY A 4 -55.06 -38.04 79.17
C GLY A 4 -54.06 -38.79 78.28
N SER A 5 -54.15 -40.13 78.19
CA SER A 5 -53.09 -40.93 77.54
C SER A 5 -53.18 -40.98 76.02
N ASN A 6 -54.36 -40.76 75.42
CA ASN A 6 -54.51 -40.88 73.96
C ASN A 6 -54.10 -39.62 73.21
N THR A 7 -54.35 -38.44 73.77
CA THR A 7 -54.03 -37.16 73.12
C THR A 7 -52.52 -36.96 72.98
N MET A 8 -51.74 -37.34 73.99
CA MET A 8 -50.27 -37.21 73.95
C MET A 8 -49.61 -38.20 72.99
N LYS A 9 -50.16 -39.42 72.85
CA LYS A 9 -49.70 -40.40 71.85
C LYS A 9 -50.00 -39.96 70.41
N ILE A 10 -51.13 -39.28 70.19
CA ILE A 10 -51.47 -38.71 68.88
C ILE A 10 -50.50 -37.58 68.54
N ILE A 11 -50.25 -36.64 69.46
CA ILE A 11 -49.33 -35.51 69.22
C ILE A 11 -47.89 -35.98 68.91
N ILE A 12 -47.40 -37.01 69.59
CA ILE A 12 -46.06 -37.57 69.32
C ILE A 12 -46.01 -38.30 67.96
N LYS A 13 -47.07 -39.03 67.59
CA LYS A 13 -47.16 -39.66 66.25
C LYS A 13 -47.24 -38.62 65.14
N THR A 14 -48.05 -37.58 65.31
CA THR A 14 -48.19 -36.50 64.31
C THR A 14 -46.90 -35.70 64.18
N ARG A 15 -46.18 -35.43 65.27
CA ARG A 15 -44.84 -34.83 65.21
C ARG A 15 -43.84 -35.70 64.48
N ARG A 16 -43.78 -37.01 64.74
CA ARG A 16 -42.87 -37.92 64.02
C ARG A 16 -43.22 -38.05 62.54
N LEU A 17 -44.51 -38.01 62.19
CA LEU A 17 -44.95 -38.02 60.79
C LEU A 17 -44.61 -36.70 60.08
N MET A 18 -44.83 -35.57 60.74
CA MET A 18 -44.45 -34.23 60.24
C MET A 18 -42.92 -34.10 60.12
N SER A 19 -42.12 -34.56 61.08
CA SER A 19 -40.66 -34.57 60.98
C SER A 19 -40.17 -35.48 59.85
N ARG A 20 -40.80 -36.63 59.64
CA ARG A 20 -40.47 -37.51 58.51
C ARG A 20 -40.87 -36.90 57.16
N LEU A 21 -42.01 -36.21 57.08
CA LEU A 21 -42.43 -35.45 55.90
C LEU A 21 -41.55 -34.22 55.65
N LEU A 22 -41.05 -33.56 56.71
CA LEU A 22 -40.12 -32.43 56.59
C LEU A 22 -38.73 -32.91 56.13
N ILE A 23 -38.25 -34.04 56.65
CA ILE A 23 -37.01 -34.69 56.20
C ILE A 23 -37.17 -35.22 54.77
N LEU A 24 -38.32 -35.81 54.41
CA LEU A 24 -38.61 -36.20 53.02
C LEU A 24 -38.70 -34.98 52.10
N SER A 25 -39.32 -33.88 52.54
CA SER A 25 -39.41 -32.61 51.82
C SER A 25 -38.03 -31.99 51.60
N LEU A 26 -37.16 -32.01 52.63
CA LEU A 26 -35.77 -31.56 52.53
C LEU A 26 -34.93 -32.48 51.62
N LEU A 27 -35.20 -33.79 51.60
CA LEU A 27 -34.56 -34.74 50.67
C LEU A 27 -35.09 -34.62 49.23
N PHE A 28 -36.35 -34.21 49.03
CA PHE A 28 -36.95 -33.98 47.70
C PHE A 28 -36.68 -32.57 47.13
N GLN A 29 -36.19 -31.63 47.95
CA GLN A 29 -35.66 -30.35 47.46
C GLN A 29 -34.23 -30.45 46.90
N GLY A 30 -33.63 -31.64 46.93
CA GLY A 30 -32.33 -31.96 46.32
C GLY A 30 -32.35 -32.19 44.81
N PHE A 31 -33.31 -31.61 44.08
CA PHE A 31 -33.14 -31.46 42.64
C PHE A 31 -32.14 -30.32 42.43
N SER A 32 -30.87 -30.68 42.27
CA SER A 32 -29.80 -29.79 41.85
C SER A 32 -30.25 -29.07 40.58
N MET A 33 -30.42 -27.75 40.67
CA MET A 33 -30.32 -26.94 39.47
C MET A 33 -28.82 -26.83 39.16
N PRO A 34 -28.38 -26.82 37.91
CA PRO A 34 -26.96 -26.60 37.61
C PRO A 34 -26.54 -25.28 38.28
N ALA A 35 -25.32 -25.19 38.78
CA ALA A 35 -24.75 -23.86 38.90
C ALA A 35 -24.47 -23.35 37.50
N TYR A 36 -24.74 -22.07 37.34
CA TYR A 36 -24.52 -21.35 36.11
C TYR A 36 -23.18 -20.63 36.26
N GLY A 37 -22.55 -20.30 35.13
CA GLY A 37 -21.58 -19.20 35.08
C GLY A 37 -22.29 -17.90 34.81
N TRP A 38 -21.61 -16.85 34.32
CA TRP A 38 -22.35 -15.66 33.84
C TRP A 38 -23.47 -16.14 32.93
N GLU A 39 -24.69 -15.64 33.17
CA GLU A 39 -25.84 -16.13 32.42
C GLU A 39 -25.60 -16.00 30.92
N GLN A 40 -25.99 -17.00 30.14
CA GLN A 40 -25.59 -17.18 28.74
C GLN A 40 -25.71 -15.90 27.89
N ASN A 41 -26.76 -15.10 28.13
CA ASN A 41 -26.98 -13.79 27.48
C ASN A 41 -25.81 -12.79 27.69
N THR A 42 -25.17 -12.81 28.85
CA THR A 42 -24.04 -11.93 29.18
C THR A 42 -22.80 -12.32 28.39
N HIS A 43 -22.48 -13.61 28.26
CA HIS A 43 -21.37 -14.06 27.42
C HIS A 43 -21.58 -13.74 25.94
N GLU A 44 -22.80 -13.91 25.42
CA GLU A 44 -23.13 -13.48 24.05
C GLU A 44 -22.89 -11.96 23.85
N GLU A 45 -23.28 -11.13 24.82
CA GLU A 45 -23.05 -9.67 24.76
C GLU A 45 -21.57 -9.30 24.96
N ILE A 46 -20.82 -10.03 25.79
CA ILE A 46 -19.35 -9.90 25.90
C ILE A 46 -18.71 -10.21 24.55
N ASN A 47 -19.01 -11.36 23.93
CA ASN A 47 -18.47 -11.74 22.63
C ASN A 47 -18.83 -10.72 21.54
N ARG A 48 -20.11 -10.28 21.50
CA ARG A 48 -20.58 -9.24 20.57
C ARG A 48 -19.78 -7.94 20.72
N THR A 49 -19.63 -7.46 21.95
CA THR A 49 -18.92 -6.21 22.23
C THR A 49 -17.43 -6.35 21.96
N SER A 50 -16.86 -7.54 22.18
CA SER A 50 -15.46 -7.85 21.91
C SER A 50 -15.12 -7.81 20.43
N ILE A 51 -16.03 -8.29 19.57
CA ILE A 51 -15.90 -8.18 18.11
C ILE A 51 -15.89 -6.71 17.68
N ASP A 52 -16.88 -5.93 18.16
CA ASP A 52 -16.98 -4.51 17.82
C ASP A 52 -15.74 -3.73 18.29
N ARG A 53 -15.20 -4.08 19.46
CA ARG A 53 -13.97 -3.50 20.00
C ARG A 53 -12.73 -3.95 19.22
N PHE A 54 -12.66 -5.23 18.83
CA PHE A 54 -11.57 -5.76 18.01
C PHE A 54 -11.49 -5.00 16.68
N GLN A 55 -12.62 -4.85 15.98
CA GLN A 55 -12.70 -4.10 14.73
C GLN A 55 -12.15 -2.66 14.93
N LYS A 56 -12.66 -1.93 15.91
CA LYS A 56 -12.19 -0.55 16.19
C LYS A 56 -10.72 -0.44 16.58
N GLN A 57 -10.21 -1.38 17.36
CA GLN A 57 -8.86 -1.30 17.93
C GLN A 57 -7.79 -1.81 16.95
N TYR A 58 -8.10 -2.82 16.15
CA TYR A 58 -7.11 -3.55 15.37
C TYR A 58 -7.18 -3.30 13.86
N GLU A 59 -8.28 -2.78 13.31
CA GLU A 59 -8.40 -2.45 11.87
C GLU A 59 -7.27 -1.52 11.37
N THR A 60 -6.73 -0.67 12.25
CA THR A 60 -5.63 0.26 11.92
C THR A 60 -4.24 -0.26 12.30
N SER A 61 -4.16 -1.40 12.97
CA SER A 61 -2.87 -1.96 13.38
C SER A 61 -2.10 -2.55 12.19
N LYS A 62 -0.77 -2.58 12.29
CA LYS A 62 0.11 -3.13 11.23
C LYS A 62 -0.25 -4.57 10.86
N LYS A 63 -0.72 -5.37 11.83
CA LYS A 63 -1.10 -6.78 11.64
C LYS A 63 -2.27 -6.98 10.65
N TYR A 64 -3.22 -6.04 10.62
CA TYR A 64 -4.46 -6.18 9.85
C TYR A 64 -4.63 -5.16 8.72
N LYS A 65 -3.67 -4.23 8.52
CA LYS A 65 -3.72 -3.18 7.47
C LYS A 65 -4.10 -3.71 6.07
N ASN A 66 -3.45 -4.79 5.65
CA ASN A 66 -3.71 -5.49 4.37
C ASN A 66 -4.24 -6.91 4.58
N ASN A 67 -4.76 -7.20 5.77
CA ASN A 67 -5.18 -8.53 6.21
C ASN A 67 -6.36 -8.37 7.18
N PHE A 68 -7.45 -7.77 6.72
CA PHE A 68 -8.56 -7.43 7.61
C PHE A 68 -9.47 -8.64 7.83
N VAL A 69 -10.13 -8.68 8.99
CA VAL A 69 -11.05 -9.76 9.37
C VAL A 69 -12.49 -9.37 9.01
N ASN A 70 -13.09 -10.06 8.05
CA ASN A 70 -14.48 -9.86 7.64
C ASN A 70 -15.43 -10.75 8.45
N PHE A 71 -15.95 -10.23 9.56
CA PHE A 71 -16.89 -10.94 10.42
C PHE A 71 -18.30 -11.10 9.84
N ASP A 72 -18.64 -10.37 8.78
CA ASP A 72 -19.93 -10.46 8.10
C ASP A 72 -19.93 -11.55 7.01
N ARG A 73 -18.77 -12.18 6.75
CA ARG A 73 -18.68 -13.34 5.85
C ARG A 73 -19.53 -14.49 6.38
N ASN A 74 -20.44 -14.99 5.55
CA ASN A 74 -21.23 -16.17 5.86
C ASN A 74 -20.35 -17.41 5.92
N THR A 75 -20.42 -18.12 7.03
CA THR A 75 -19.74 -19.40 7.26
C THR A 75 -20.71 -20.41 7.86
N SER A 76 -20.46 -21.71 7.67
CA SER A 76 -21.33 -22.76 8.19
C SER A 76 -20.75 -23.31 9.49
N ALA A 77 -21.52 -23.32 10.57
CA ALA A 77 -21.07 -23.93 11.83
C ALA A 77 -22.19 -24.74 12.50
N PRO A 78 -21.86 -25.75 13.31
CA PRO A 78 -22.85 -26.40 14.17
C PRO A 78 -23.33 -25.38 15.20
N THR A 79 -24.64 -25.15 15.26
CA THR A 79 -25.32 -24.26 16.22
C THR A 79 -26.24 -25.10 17.08
N VAL A 80 -26.32 -24.81 18.37
CA VAL A 80 -27.21 -25.48 19.31
C VAL A 80 -28.64 -25.03 19.01
N THR A 81 -29.53 -25.97 18.74
CA THR A 81 -30.95 -25.70 18.44
C THR A 81 -31.88 -26.08 19.59
N SER A 82 -31.42 -26.99 20.45
CA SER A 82 -32.10 -27.34 21.69
C SER A 82 -31.05 -27.50 22.78
N SER A 83 -31.11 -26.61 23.77
CA SER A 83 -30.39 -26.75 25.03
C SER A 83 -30.71 -28.08 25.68
N GLY A 84 -29.74 -28.63 26.40
CA GLY A 84 -29.88 -29.91 27.06
C GLY A 84 -29.17 -29.94 28.39
N LYS A 85 -29.75 -30.63 29.38
CA LYS A 85 -29.01 -30.93 30.62
C LYS A 85 -27.93 -31.98 30.39
N PHE A 86 -28.22 -32.96 29.52
CA PHE A 86 -27.36 -34.09 29.23
C PHE A 86 -27.17 -34.25 27.72
N GLU A 87 -26.15 -35.03 27.33
CA GLU A 87 -25.86 -35.43 25.95
C GLU A 87 -27.11 -35.83 25.15
N ARG A 88 -28.00 -36.66 25.74
CA ARG A 88 -29.20 -37.17 25.04
C ARG A 88 -30.26 -36.12 24.71
N THR A 89 -30.20 -34.96 25.38
CA THR A 89 -31.18 -33.87 25.22
C THR A 89 -30.62 -32.69 24.44
N TYR A 90 -29.35 -32.78 24.04
CA TYR A 90 -28.60 -31.75 23.36
C TYR A 90 -28.68 -31.94 21.85
N LEU A 91 -29.15 -30.93 21.13
CA LEU A 91 -29.26 -30.99 19.67
C LEU A 91 -28.53 -29.83 19.02
N GLN A 92 -27.88 -30.13 17.90
CA GLN A 92 -27.21 -29.16 17.04
C GLN A 92 -27.57 -29.37 15.58
N GLN A 93 -27.48 -28.30 14.80
CA GLN A 93 -27.60 -28.34 13.34
C GLN A 93 -26.60 -27.37 12.70
N TRP A 94 -26.21 -27.63 11.45
CA TRP A 94 -25.41 -26.68 10.68
C TRP A 94 -26.24 -25.48 10.26
N PHE A 95 -25.73 -24.28 10.50
CA PHE A 95 -26.31 -23.05 9.98
C PHE A 95 -25.27 -22.22 9.24
N LEU A 96 -25.66 -21.73 8.06
CA LEU A 96 -24.94 -20.69 7.34
C LEU A 96 -25.36 -19.32 7.91
N LYS A 97 -24.43 -18.65 8.60
CA LYS A 97 -24.62 -17.33 9.22
C LYS A 97 -23.32 -16.53 9.13
N PRO A 98 -23.36 -15.20 9.32
CA PRO A 98 -22.16 -14.39 9.48
C PRO A 98 -21.22 -14.97 10.55
N ALA A 99 -19.91 -14.94 10.31
CA ALA A 99 -18.90 -15.44 11.24
C ALA A 99 -19.05 -14.88 12.67
N ARG A 100 -19.43 -13.60 12.80
CA ARG A 100 -19.73 -12.99 14.10
C ARG A 100 -20.82 -13.72 14.87
N ASP A 101 -21.86 -14.20 14.21
CA ASP A 101 -22.98 -14.85 14.89
C ASP A 101 -22.55 -16.20 15.48
N HIS A 102 -21.61 -16.88 14.85
CA HIS A 102 -21.02 -18.13 15.39
C HIS A 102 -20.12 -17.86 16.59
N ILE A 103 -19.33 -16.78 16.57
CA ILE A 103 -18.53 -16.34 17.72
C ILE A 103 -19.44 -15.95 18.89
N ILE A 104 -20.51 -15.18 18.62
CA ILE A 104 -21.50 -14.78 19.63
C ILE A 104 -22.17 -16.00 20.22
N HIS A 105 -22.68 -16.91 19.38
CA HIS A 105 -23.28 -18.16 19.82
C HIS A 105 -22.31 -19.04 20.60
N GLY A 106 -21.00 -19.00 20.32
CA GLY A 106 -19.99 -19.67 21.15
C GLY A 106 -20.00 -19.21 22.62
N GLY A 107 -20.41 -17.96 22.88
CA GLY A 107 -20.66 -17.46 24.23
C GLY A 107 -21.78 -18.19 24.97
N PHE A 108 -22.76 -18.72 24.23
CA PHE A 108 -23.85 -19.53 24.74
C PHE A 108 -23.50 -21.03 24.73
N SER A 109 -22.91 -21.56 23.64
CA SER A 109 -22.73 -23.00 23.47
C SER A 109 -21.63 -23.61 24.32
N ALA A 110 -20.73 -22.80 24.88
CA ALA A 110 -19.74 -23.22 25.87
C ALA A 110 -20.39 -23.80 27.14
N ASP A 111 -21.62 -23.37 27.47
CA ASP A 111 -22.46 -23.85 28.57
C ASP A 111 -23.30 -25.10 28.21
N GLU A 112 -23.17 -25.65 27.00
CA GLU A 112 -24.05 -26.70 26.52
C GLU A 112 -23.33 -28.04 26.20
N PRO A 113 -23.88 -29.18 26.64
CA PRO A 113 -24.99 -29.33 27.59
C PRO A 113 -24.58 -29.03 29.03
N HIS A 114 -25.50 -28.46 29.81
CA HIS A 114 -25.19 -27.78 31.08
C HIS A 114 -24.41 -28.66 32.07
N VAL A 115 -24.90 -29.87 32.37
CA VAL A 115 -24.28 -30.73 33.40
C VAL A 115 -22.92 -31.26 32.96
N TYR A 116 -22.70 -31.40 31.66
CA TYR A 116 -21.43 -31.91 31.13
C TYR A 116 -20.30 -30.88 31.28
N VAL A 117 -20.60 -29.61 30.99
CA VAL A 117 -19.58 -28.55 30.96
C VAL A 117 -19.45 -27.79 32.27
N SER A 118 -20.47 -27.80 33.16
CA SER A 118 -20.45 -26.99 34.39
C SER A 118 -19.22 -27.24 35.26
N VAL A 119 -18.76 -28.49 35.40
CA VAL A 119 -17.55 -28.82 36.19
C VAL A 119 -16.22 -28.42 35.54
N LYS A 120 -16.25 -27.83 34.34
CA LYS A 120 -15.07 -27.52 33.52
C LYS A 120 -14.82 -26.03 33.39
N HIS A 121 -15.66 -25.19 33.98
CA HIS A 121 -15.56 -23.73 33.89
C HIS A 121 -14.74 -23.09 35.00
N PHE A 122 -14.17 -23.92 35.89
CA PHE A 122 -13.46 -23.47 37.08
C PHE A 122 -11.94 -23.55 36.93
N TYR A 123 -11.25 -22.52 37.39
CA TYR A 123 -9.80 -22.49 37.55
C TYR A 123 -9.42 -21.72 38.82
N ASP A 124 -9.17 -22.43 39.93
CA ASP A 124 -8.59 -21.83 41.14
C ASP A 124 -7.09 -21.60 40.95
N PRO A 125 -6.60 -20.36 40.83
CA PRO A 125 -5.19 -20.07 40.62
C PRO A 125 -4.31 -20.41 41.82
N LEU A 126 -4.89 -20.55 43.02
CA LEU A 126 -4.15 -20.88 44.25
C LEU A 126 -4.16 -22.36 44.59
N ALA A 127 -5.09 -23.13 44.00
CA ALA A 127 -5.29 -24.55 44.24
C ALA A 127 -5.31 -24.91 45.73
N LEU A 128 -6.06 -24.15 46.55
CA LEU A 128 -6.05 -24.31 48.01
C LEU A 128 -6.57 -25.68 48.47
N SER A 129 -7.43 -26.31 47.65
CA SER A 129 -7.95 -27.66 47.87
C SER A 129 -7.08 -28.74 47.18
N GLY A 130 -5.88 -28.39 46.73
CA GLY A 130 -4.90 -29.30 46.12
C GLY A 130 -5.06 -29.50 44.61
N SER A 131 -5.99 -28.78 43.95
CA SER A 131 -6.19 -28.83 42.50
C SER A 131 -6.70 -27.48 41.98
N HIS A 132 -6.43 -27.21 40.69
CA HIS A 132 -6.92 -26.01 40.00
C HIS A 132 -8.37 -26.16 39.50
N GLN A 133 -8.91 -27.37 39.40
CA GLN A 133 -10.28 -27.60 38.93
C GLN A 133 -11.30 -27.52 40.08
N LEU A 134 -12.59 -27.56 39.74
CA LEU A 134 -13.67 -27.64 40.72
C LEU A 134 -13.54 -28.91 41.60
N THR A 135 -13.48 -28.70 42.90
CA THR A 135 -13.47 -29.73 43.94
C THR A 135 -14.56 -29.50 44.99
N ASP A 136 -14.98 -28.26 45.22
CA ASP A 136 -16.17 -27.97 46.03
C ASP A 136 -17.40 -28.52 45.32
N GLN A 137 -18.25 -29.24 46.05
CA GLN A 137 -19.60 -29.67 45.64
C GLN A 137 -19.75 -30.24 44.21
N TYR A 138 -18.67 -30.65 43.56
CA TYR A 138 -18.67 -31.06 42.15
C TYR A 138 -19.53 -32.31 41.92
N ALA A 139 -19.69 -33.14 42.95
CA ALA A 139 -20.59 -34.29 42.92
C ALA A 139 -22.07 -33.90 42.73
N LEU A 140 -22.46 -32.68 43.12
CA LEU A 140 -23.81 -32.13 42.91
C LEU A 140 -24.06 -31.71 41.46
N HIS A 141 -22.98 -31.55 40.67
CA HIS A 141 -22.98 -31.24 39.24
C HIS A 141 -23.02 -32.47 38.33
N GLY A 142 -23.56 -33.58 38.83
CA GLY A 142 -23.63 -34.84 38.10
C GLY A 142 -22.74 -35.90 38.76
N TRP A 143 -23.36 -36.70 39.62
CA TRP A 143 -22.77 -37.76 40.44
C TRP A 143 -21.66 -38.57 39.75
N HIS A 144 -20.38 -38.16 39.86
CA HIS A 144 -19.21 -38.82 39.25
C HIS A 144 -19.35 -39.17 37.74
N ILE A 145 -20.24 -38.50 37.01
CA ILE A 145 -20.52 -38.85 35.60
C ILE A 145 -19.46 -38.23 34.69
N TYR A 146 -19.01 -37.02 35.02
CA TYR A 146 -18.10 -36.25 34.20
C TYR A 146 -16.86 -35.82 34.99
N GLU A 147 -15.72 -35.91 34.32
CA GLU A 147 -14.43 -35.44 34.84
C GLU A 147 -14.47 -33.90 34.99
N ALA A 148 -14.11 -33.42 36.18
CA ALA A 148 -13.76 -32.03 36.42
C ALA A 148 -12.34 -31.81 35.91
N VAL A 149 -12.12 -30.70 35.21
CA VAL A 149 -10.85 -30.35 34.56
C VAL A 149 -10.65 -28.85 34.72
N PRO A 150 -9.41 -28.36 34.91
CA PRO A 150 -9.16 -26.93 34.97
C PRO A 150 -9.64 -26.22 33.70
N ALA A 151 -10.28 -25.08 33.85
CA ALA A 151 -10.91 -24.35 32.74
C ALA A 151 -9.94 -24.04 31.59
N ASN A 152 -8.72 -23.61 31.91
CA ASN A 152 -7.70 -23.34 30.90
C ASN A 152 -7.29 -24.61 30.14
N ASP A 153 -7.14 -25.75 30.79
CA ASP A 153 -6.81 -27.01 30.11
C ASP A 153 -7.96 -27.47 29.19
N TRP A 154 -9.19 -27.46 29.70
CA TRP A 154 -10.39 -27.80 28.93
C TRP A 154 -10.60 -26.89 27.72
N ALA A 155 -10.45 -25.58 27.91
CA ALA A 155 -10.68 -24.58 26.88
C ALA A 155 -9.58 -24.55 25.83
N LEU A 156 -8.33 -24.86 26.18
CA LEU A 156 -7.19 -24.57 25.30
C LEU A 156 -6.61 -25.82 24.63
N TYR A 157 -6.46 -26.92 25.36
CA TYR A 157 -5.57 -28.01 24.95
C TYR A 157 -6.25 -29.35 24.76
N ARG A 158 -7.42 -29.56 25.37
CA ARG A 158 -8.07 -30.87 25.35
C ARG A 158 -8.59 -31.26 23.97
N SER A 159 -8.12 -32.40 23.48
CA SER A 159 -8.49 -32.96 22.18
C SER A 159 -9.92 -33.47 22.12
N ASP A 160 -10.46 -33.91 23.27
CA ASP A 160 -11.85 -34.33 23.41
C ASP A 160 -12.82 -33.15 23.50
N ASN A 161 -12.36 -31.91 23.66
CA ASN A 161 -13.19 -30.73 23.44
C ASN A 161 -13.11 -30.28 21.98
N PRO A 162 -14.13 -30.51 21.13
CA PRO A 162 -14.07 -30.17 19.70
C PRO A 162 -13.93 -28.66 19.41
N TYR A 163 -14.16 -27.83 20.43
CA TYR A 163 -14.15 -26.37 20.35
C TYR A 163 -13.06 -25.75 21.25
N SER A 164 -12.07 -26.53 21.69
CA SER A 164 -10.88 -25.99 22.36
C SER A 164 -10.06 -25.11 21.42
N LEU A 165 -9.20 -24.25 21.96
CA LEU A 165 -8.38 -23.32 21.19
C LEU A 165 -7.51 -24.05 20.15
N ILE A 166 -6.85 -25.15 20.53
CA ILE A 166 -6.06 -25.96 19.59
C ILE A 166 -6.92 -26.49 18.44
N ASN A 167 -8.14 -26.95 18.72
CA ASN A 167 -9.06 -27.44 17.70
C ASN A 167 -9.65 -26.30 16.85
N ALA A 168 -9.91 -25.14 17.44
CA ALA A 168 -10.37 -23.95 16.72
C ALA A 168 -9.31 -23.45 15.74
N ILE A 169 -8.05 -23.33 16.18
CA ILE A 169 -6.90 -22.95 15.35
C ILE A 169 -6.64 -24.01 14.27
N LEU A 170 -6.70 -25.30 14.62
CA LEU A 170 -6.54 -26.39 13.66
C LEU A 170 -7.62 -26.36 12.57
N ASN A 171 -8.88 -26.11 12.94
CA ASN A 171 -9.97 -25.97 11.98
C ASN A 171 -9.77 -24.71 11.10
N TYR A 172 -9.29 -23.60 11.66
CA TYR A 172 -8.95 -22.41 10.88
C TYR A 172 -7.85 -22.73 9.87
N LYS A 173 -6.75 -23.34 10.33
CA LYS A 173 -5.66 -23.82 9.46
C LYS A 173 -6.18 -24.72 8.34
N ARG A 174 -7.02 -25.73 8.64
CA ARG A 174 -7.62 -26.61 7.63
C ARG A 174 -8.43 -25.83 6.60
N ALA A 175 -9.21 -24.84 7.00
CA ALA A 175 -9.96 -24.01 6.06
C ALA A 175 -9.06 -23.28 5.05
N LEU A 176 -7.86 -22.88 5.49
CA LEU A 176 -6.89 -22.13 4.70
C LEU A 176 -5.97 -23.02 3.84
N GLU A 177 -6.05 -24.35 4.00
CA GLU A 177 -5.14 -25.31 3.37
C GLU A 177 -5.87 -26.38 2.54
N ILE A 178 -7.06 -26.05 2.03
CA ILE A 178 -7.81 -26.92 1.10
C ILE A 178 -7.53 -26.43 -0.33
N PRO A 179 -6.70 -27.14 -1.11
CA PRO A 179 -6.45 -26.81 -2.51
C PRO A 179 -7.73 -26.81 -3.37
N CYS A 180 -7.72 -26.07 -4.47
CA CYS A 180 -8.85 -26.01 -5.40
C CYS A 180 -9.07 -27.30 -6.20
N ASP A 181 -8.04 -28.16 -6.28
CA ASP A 181 -8.06 -29.48 -6.92
C ASP A 181 -8.32 -30.64 -5.93
N SER A 182 -8.67 -30.34 -4.69
CA SER A 182 -8.96 -31.35 -3.66
C SER A 182 -10.27 -32.10 -3.93
N MET A 183 -10.40 -33.29 -3.35
CA MET A 183 -11.69 -33.99 -3.27
C MET A 183 -12.54 -33.41 -2.13
N VAL A 184 -13.86 -33.43 -2.32
CA VAL A 184 -14.83 -33.15 -1.27
C VAL A 184 -15.01 -34.39 -0.40
N PHE A 185 -14.92 -34.24 0.93
CA PHE A 185 -15.05 -35.33 1.90
C PHE A 185 -15.78 -34.86 3.15
N SER A 186 -16.39 -35.82 3.86
CA SER A 186 -17.06 -35.53 5.12
C SER A 186 -16.08 -35.06 6.18
N MET A 187 -16.44 -34.02 6.92
CA MET A 187 -15.57 -33.48 7.96
C MET A 187 -15.35 -34.52 9.07
N PRO A 188 -14.11 -34.69 9.54
CA PRO A 188 -13.83 -35.58 10.66
C PRO A 188 -14.52 -35.06 11.92
N VAL A 189 -14.99 -36.00 12.73
CA VAL A 189 -15.49 -35.75 14.08
C VAL A 189 -14.45 -36.22 15.10
N SER A 190 -14.30 -35.49 16.19
CA SER A 190 -13.41 -35.80 17.31
C SER A 190 -13.82 -37.06 18.09
N GLY A 191 -15.02 -37.59 17.84
CA GLY A 191 -15.62 -38.67 18.62
C GLY A 191 -16.31 -38.19 19.90
N ASN A 192 -16.21 -36.90 20.23
CA ASN A 192 -17.03 -36.28 21.27
C ASN A 192 -18.46 -36.04 20.73
N PHE A 193 -19.48 -36.25 21.55
CA PHE A 193 -20.88 -36.04 21.19
C PHE A 193 -21.23 -34.57 20.89
N ARG A 194 -20.41 -33.61 21.37
CA ARG A 194 -20.52 -32.19 21.03
C ARG A 194 -20.03 -31.88 19.62
N ASP A 195 -19.32 -32.82 18.99
CA ASP A 195 -18.91 -32.68 17.61
C ASP A 195 -19.92 -33.34 16.68
N PHE A 196 -20.19 -32.67 15.57
CA PHE A 196 -21.26 -33.02 14.64
C PHE A 196 -20.68 -33.20 13.23
N PRO A 197 -20.99 -34.30 12.52
CA PRO A 197 -20.42 -34.55 11.20
C PRO A 197 -20.93 -33.54 10.17
N GLY A 198 -20.03 -33.12 9.28
CA GLY A 198 -20.32 -32.23 8.16
C GLY A 198 -20.24 -32.96 6.83
N ALA A 199 -21.17 -32.70 5.93
CA ALA A 199 -21.19 -33.25 4.57
C ALA A 199 -21.23 -32.10 3.55
N PRO A 200 -20.08 -31.43 3.28
CA PRO A 200 -20.02 -30.34 2.32
C PRO A 200 -20.35 -30.84 0.91
N LYS A 201 -21.00 -29.99 0.10
CA LYS A 201 -21.35 -30.28 -1.31
C LYS A 201 -20.21 -29.97 -2.26
N ASP A 202 -19.39 -28.98 -1.91
CA ASP A 202 -18.25 -28.51 -2.69
C ASP A 202 -17.10 -28.05 -1.76
N LEU A 203 -15.97 -27.64 -2.37
CA LEU A 203 -14.80 -27.20 -1.62
C LEU A 203 -15.01 -25.84 -0.94
N GLU A 204 -15.88 -24.97 -1.46
CA GLU A 204 -16.19 -23.68 -0.83
C GLU A 204 -16.98 -23.91 0.47
N GLU A 205 -18.01 -24.75 0.42
CA GLU A 205 -18.77 -25.17 1.59
C GLU A 205 -17.86 -25.88 2.60
N MET A 206 -16.93 -26.73 2.15
CA MET A 206 -15.96 -27.36 3.06
C MET A 206 -15.09 -26.34 3.80
N ARG A 207 -14.49 -25.38 3.09
CA ARG A 207 -13.70 -24.29 3.71
C ARG A 207 -14.56 -23.45 4.65
N SER A 208 -15.79 -23.14 4.24
CA SER A 208 -16.79 -22.43 5.03
C SER A 208 -17.15 -23.17 6.32
N MET A 209 -17.29 -24.50 6.27
CA MET A 209 -17.61 -25.31 7.45
C MET A 209 -16.45 -25.41 8.44
N TYR A 210 -15.21 -25.56 7.96
CA TYR A 210 -14.03 -25.50 8.83
C TYR A 210 -13.87 -24.11 9.45
N THR A 211 -14.09 -23.06 8.66
CA THR A 211 -14.05 -21.67 9.15
C THR A 211 -15.11 -21.46 10.23
N GLY A 212 -16.35 -21.89 10.01
CA GLY A 212 -17.42 -21.74 11.00
C GLY A 212 -17.19 -22.55 12.28
N LYS A 213 -16.66 -23.78 12.19
CA LYS A 213 -16.20 -24.54 13.37
C LYS A 213 -15.13 -23.77 14.16
N ALA A 214 -14.18 -23.15 13.47
CA ALA A 214 -13.15 -22.32 14.09
C ALA A 214 -13.74 -21.08 14.77
N MET A 215 -14.68 -20.39 14.13
CA MET A 215 -15.35 -19.20 14.69
C MET A 215 -16.19 -19.53 15.93
N ARG A 216 -16.94 -20.63 15.91
CA ARG A 216 -17.62 -21.13 17.10
C ARG A 216 -16.62 -21.47 18.22
N GLY A 217 -15.54 -22.18 17.88
CA GLY A 217 -14.49 -22.54 18.84
C GLY A 217 -13.85 -21.32 19.49
N LEU A 218 -13.53 -20.29 18.71
CA LEU A 218 -13.08 -19.00 19.24
C LEU A 218 -14.10 -18.40 20.22
N GLY A 219 -15.38 -18.43 19.88
CA GLY A 219 -16.45 -17.97 20.78
C GLY A 219 -16.55 -18.73 22.09
N GLU A 220 -16.39 -20.06 22.06
CA GLU A 220 -16.37 -20.90 23.29
C GLU A 220 -15.09 -20.65 24.12
N VAL A 221 -13.93 -20.42 23.49
CA VAL A 221 -12.71 -20.03 24.21
C VAL A 221 -12.87 -18.64 24.85
N MET A 222 -13.49 -17.68 24.16
CA MET A 222 -13.77 -16.36 24.72
C MET A 222 -14.70 -16.43 25.94
N HIS A 223 -15.69 -17.33 25.94
CA HIS A 223 -16.51 -17.61 27.12
C HIS A 223 -15.63 -18.01 28.32
N MET A 224 -14.77 -19.02 28.13
CA MET A 224 -13.89 -19.52 29.20
C MET A 224 -12.90 -18.46 29.69
N VAL A 225 -12.41 -17.58 28.81
CA VAL A 225 -11.58 -16.43 29.20
C VAL A 225 -12.38 -15.43 30.05
N ALA A 226 -13.65 -15.19 29.72
CA ALA A 226 -14.52 -14.32 30.49
C ALA A 226 -14.84 -14.90 31.88
N ASP A 227 -14.94 -16.22 32.03
CA ASP A 227 -15.11 -16.89 33.33
C ASP A 227 -13.94 -16.63 34.29
N MET A 228 -12.74 -16.37 33.79
CA MET A 228 -11.60 -15.99 34.64
C MET A 228 -11.78 -14.60 35.28
N THR A 229 -12.85 -13.88 34.92
CA THR A 229 -13.30 -12.65 35.56
C THR A 229 -14.50 -12.85 36.48
N GLN A 230 -15.00 -14.09 36.62
CA GLN A 230 -16.08 -14.44 37.51
C GLN A 230 -15.47 -14.96 38.85
N PRO A 231 -15.77 -14.35 40.02
CA PRO A 231 -15.20 -14.74 41.31
C PRO A 231 -15.41 -16.21 41.72
N ALA A 232 -16.61 -16.77 41.55
CA ALA A 232 -16.93 -18.18 41.73
C ALA A 232 -16.03 -19.12 40.94
N HIS A 233 -15.86 -18.84 39.64
CA HIS A 233 -15.11 -19.67 38.71
C HIS A 233 -13.63 -19.76 39.10
N VAL A 234 -13.12 -18.74 39.77
CA VAL A 234 -11.71 -18.66 40.17
C VAL A 234 -11.48 -18.90 41.65
N ARG A 235 -12.52 -19.22 42.42
CA ARG A 235 -12.45 -19.47 43.87
C ARG A 235 -13.01 -20.84 44.27
N ASN A 236 -13.05 -21.78 43.32
CA ASN A 236 -13.48 -23.17 43.57
C ASN A 236 -14.85 -23.20 44.29
N ASP A 237 -15.82 -22.48 43.75
CA ASP A 237 -17.11 -22.30 44.40
C ASP A 237 -18.22 -22.75 43.46
N ALA A 238 -18.79 -23.91 43.77
CA ALA A 238 -19.63 -24.63 42.83
C ALA A 238 -21.05 -24.09 42.73
N HIS A 239 -21.52 -23.27 43.68
CA HIS A 239 -22.87 -22.70 43.80
C HIS A 239 -24.04 -23.46 43.14
N PRO A 240 -24.38 -24.72 43.51
CA PRO A 240 -25.35 -25.56 42.80
C PRO A 240 -26.82 -25.12 42.86
N LYS A 241 -27.14 -23.90 43.30
CA LYS A 241 -28.51 -23.43 43.40
C LYS A 241 -28.70 -22.06 42.76
N TYR A 242 -27.82 -21.09 43.04
CA TYR A 242 -27.75 -19.76 42.42
C TYR A 242 -26.43 -19.06 42.82
N GLU A 243 -25.74 -18.41 41.88
CA GLU A 243 -24.70 -17.41 42.17
C GLU A 243 -25.28 -16.00 41.93
N ILE A 244 -25.06 -15.09 42.88
CA ILE A 244 -25.76 -13.79 42.93
C ILE A 244 -25.26 -12.78 41.89
N THR A 245 -23.98 -12.82 41.55
CA THR A 245 -23.33 -11.99 40.53
C THR A 245 -23.88 -12.28 39.14
N GLU A 246 -24.06 -13.56 38.84
CA GLU A 246 -24.57 -14.02 37.56
C GLU A 246 -26.08 -13.76 37.43
N THR A 247 -26.83 -14.09 38.48
CA THR A 247 -28.29 -13.92 38.50
C THR A 247 -28.67 -12.43 38.39
N ALA A 248 -27.85 -11.54 38.95
CA ALA A 248 -28.09 -10.10 38.89
C ALA A 248 -27.92 -9.52 37.48
N LEU A 249 -27.17 -10.19 36.59
CA LEU A 249 -26.96 -9.78 35.19
C LEU A 249 -27.83 -10.52 34.17
N LYS A 250 -28.89 -11.23 34.59
CA LYS A 250 -29.85 -11.88 33.67
C LYS A 250 -30.46 -10.95 32.63
N ASN A 251 -30.54 -9.65 32.95
CA ASN A 251 -31.12 -8.66 32.05
C ASN A 251 -30.14 -8.27 30.95
N ARG A 252 -30.42 -8.72 29.72
CA ARG A 252 -29.64 -8.40 28.52
C ARG A 252 -29.39 -6.90 28.29
N ILE A 253 -30.34 -6.03 28.63
CA ILE A 253 -30.16 -4.56 28.49
C ILE A 253 -29.10 -4.06 29.45
N LEU A 254 -29.10 -4.58 30.68
CA LEU A 254 -28.10 -4.24 31.69
C LEU A 254 -26.72 -4.72 31.24
N SER A 255 -26.58 -5.98 30.83
CA SER A 255 -25.31 -6.53 30.33
C SER A 255 -24.78 -5.71 29.14
N ARG A 256 -25.63 -5.37 28.17
CA ARG A 256 -25.25 -4.57 26.99
C ARG A 256 -24.76 -3.16 27.33
N ASN A 257 -25.25 -2.56 28.40
CA ASN A 257 -24.78 -1.26 28.85
C ASN A 257 -23.42 -1.38 29.55
N ILE A 258 -23.27 -2.41 30.39
CA ILE A 258 -22.06 -2.64 31.17
C ILE A 258 -20.88 -3.04 30.28
N THR A 259 -21.08 -3.88 29.26
CA THR A 259 -19.99 -4.28 28.34
C THR A 259 -19.34 -3.10 27.61
N LYS A 260 -20.03 -1.96 27.50
CA LYS A 260 -19.55 -0.73 26.85
C LYS A 260 -18.86 0.25 27.80
N MET A 261 -18.83 -0.06 29.10
CA MET A 261 -18.19 0.82 30.09
C MET A 261 -16.67 0.85 29.92
N SER A 262 -16.07 1.94 30.42
CA SER A 262 -14.61 2.04 30.52
C SER A 262 -14.08 1.11 31.61
N ARG A 263 -12.86 0.63 31.43
CA ARG A 263 -12.18 -0.24 32.41
C ARG A 263 -11.83 0.54 33.68
N LEU A 264 -12.04 -0.11 34.82
CA LEU A 264 -11.71 0.42 36.16
C LEU A 264 -10.62 -0.41 36.87
N ASP A 265 -10.29 -1.58 36.33
CA ASP A 265 -9.39 -2.57 36.93
C ASP A 265 -7.92 -2.10 37.04
N GLY A 266 -7.49 -1.17 36.18
CA GLY A 266 -6.13 -0.63 36.16
C GLY A 266 -5.05 -1.58 35.63
N ILE A 267 -5.40 -2.76 35.09
CA ILE A 267 -4.43 -3.76 34.65
C ILE A 267 -4.04 -3.57 33.18
N GLN A 268 -2.77 -3.73 32.86
CA GLN A 268 -2.31 -3.83 31.48
C GLN A 268 -2.33 -5.29 31.06
N LEU A 269 -3.26 -5.66 30.17
CA LEU A 269 -3.46 -7.07 29.81
C LEU A 269 -2.22 -7.68 29.16
N ASP A 270 -1.40 -6.87 28.49
CA ASP A 270 -0.16 -7.34 27.87
C ASP A 270 0.91 -7.83 28.86
N ASP A 271 0.80 -7.41 30.13
CA ASP A 271 1.69 -7.87 31.21
C ASP A 271 1.38 -9.30 31.66
N TYR A 272 0.20 -9.85 31.31
CA TYR A 272 -0.22 -11.21 31.67
C TYR A 272 0.31 -12.28 30.70
N GLY A 273 1.33 -11.96 29.90
CA GLY A 273 2.02 -12.92 29.04
C GLY A 273 1.55 -12.87 27.59
N SER A 274 2.16 -13.73 26.76
CA SER A 274 2.08 -13.68 25.30
C SER A 274 1.02 -14.62 24.68
N ASN A 275 0.38 -15.48 25.47
CA ASN A 275 -0.61 -16.44 24.99
C ASN A 275 -1.89 -16.43 25.85
N THR A 276 -2.91 -17.12 25.37
CA THR A 276 -4.25 -17.17 25.99
C THR A 276 -4.21 -17.86 27.36
N ASN A 277 -3.36 -18.87 27.55
CA ASN A 277 -3.23 -19.56 28.84
C ASN A 277 -2.68 -18.65 29.94
N GLN A 278 -1.59 -17.92 29.65
CA GLN A 278 -1.02 -16.96 30.59
C GLN A 278 -2.00 -15.82 30.89
N LEU A 279 -2.74 -15.35 29.87
CA LEU A 279 -3.82 -14.38 30.06
C LEU A 279 -4.90 -14.91 31.02
N MET A 280 -5.38 -16.16 30.83
CA MET A 280 -6.37 -16.78 31.71
C MET A 280 -5.86 -16.90 33.15
N ILE A 281 -4.62 -17.34 33.36
CA ILE A 281 -4.02 -17.46 34.69
C ILE A 281 -3.90 -16.09 35.37
N GLY A 282 -3.44 -15.07 34.64
CA GLY A 282 -3.31 -13.70 35.16
C GLY A 282 -4.65 -13.10 35.54
N LEU A 283 -5.68 -13.27 34.70
CA LEU A 283 -7.04 -12.84 34.99
C LEU A 283 -7.61 -13.56 36.22
N ALA A 284 -7.48 -14.89 36.27
CA ALA A 284 -7.99 -15.67 37.38
C ALA A 284 -7.34 -15.28 38.70
N THR A 285 -6.01 -15.09 38.69
CA THR A 285 -5.25 -14.63 39.86
C THR A 285 -5.73 -13.26 40.33
N TRP A 286 -5.89 -12.31 39.41
CA TRP A 286 -6.33 -10.96 39.74
C TRP A 286 -7.77 -10.96 40.28
N THR A 287 -8.69 -11.65 39.63
CA THR A 287 -10.09 -11.76 40.05
C THR A 287 -10.18 -12.43 41.42
N ASN A 288 -9.48 -13.55 41.62
CA ASN A 288 -9.40 -14.25 42.90
C ASN A 288 -8.91 -13.33 44.02
N GLN A 289 -7.88 -12.52 43.79
CA GLN A 289 -7.31 -11.63 44.81
C GLN A 289 -8.21 -10.45 45.19
N ASN A 290 -9.08 -10.01 44.29
CA ASN A 290 -9.82 -8.75 44.42
C ASN A 290 -11.31 -8.91 44.71
N PHE A 291 -11.90 -10.08 44.46
CA PHE A 291 -13.34 -10.29 44.62
C PHE A 291 -13.64 -11.54 45.45
N TYR A 292 -14.80 -11.52 46.10
CA TYR A 292 -15.39 -12.67 46.76
C TYR A 292 -16.42 -13.34 45.85
N SER A 293 -16.58 -14.64 45.99
CA SER A 293 -17.84 -15.30 45.68
C SER A 293 -18.67 -15.44 46.96
N GLU A 294 -19.96 -15.78 46.85
CA GLU A 294 -20.86 -15.80 47.99
C GLU A 294 -20.45 -16.81 49.08
N ASP A 295 -19.96 -17.99 48.68
CA ASP A 295 -19.64 -19.06 49.64
C ASP A 295 -18.17 -19.07 50.08
N THR A 296 -17.29 -18.33 49.40
CA THR A 296 -15.85 -18.25 49.73
C THR A 296 -15.46 -17.04 50.57
N MET A 297 -16.45 -16.24 50.97
CA MET A 297 -16.21 -15.05 51.79
C MET A 297 -15.61 -15.42 53.14
N ALA A 298 -14.45 -14.85 53.45
CA ALA A 298 -13.73 -15.12 54.68
C ALA A 298 -12.97 -13.89 55.16
N ASP A 299 -12.74 -13.84 56.47
CA ASP A 299 -11.89 -12.83 57.10
C ASP A 299 -11.26 -13.39 58.38
N THR A 300 -9.94 -13.43 58.42
CA THR A 300 -9.18 -14.02 59.53
C THR A 300 -9.28 -13.18 60.81
N GLN A 301 -9.32 -11.85 60.69
CA GLN A 301 -9.33 -10.94 61.86
C GLN A 301 -10.72 -10.87 62.51
N LEU A 302 -11.76 -10.89 61.69
CA LEU A 302 -13.16 -10.86 62.11
C LEU A 302 -13.72 -12.25 62.44
N GLY A 303 -12.94 -13.31 62.21
CA GLY A 303 -13.34 -14.70 62.46
C GLY A 303 -14.44 -15.20 61.52
N VAL A 304 -14.56 -14.59 60.33
CA VAL A 304 -15.52 -14.97 59.30
C VAL A 304 -14.96 -16.16 58.52
N LYS A 305 -15.73 -17.25 58.48
CA LYS A 305 -15.37 -18.48 57.76
C LYS A 305 -16.19 -18.60 56.47
N PRO A 306 -15.63 -19.22 55.42
CA PRO A 306 -16.37 -19.48 54.19
C PRO A 306 -17.56 -20.42 54.45
N LYS A 307 -18.66 -20.21 53.73
CA LYS A 307 -19.90 -20.98 53.89
C LYS A 307 -19.79 -22.41 53.34
N ASN A 308 -18.95 -22.60 52.32
CA ASN A 308 -18.67 -23.92 51.75
C ASN A 308 -17.71 -24.77 52.59
N TRP A 309 -17.19 -24.24 53.71
CA TRP A 309 -16.26 -24.93 54.62
C TRP A 309 -14.89 -25.29 54.04
N GLU A 310 -14.57 -24.77 52.85
CA GLU A 310 -13.25 -24.91 52.24
C GLU A 310 -12.18 -24.08 52.97
N THR A 311 -10.91 -24.27 52.58
CA THR A 311 -9.80 -23.46 53.10
C THR A 311 -10.03 -21.98 52.77
N PRO A 312 -10.01 -21.06 53.76
CA PRO A 312 -10.19 -19.63 53.49
C PRO A 312 -9.12 -19.08 52.55
N TYR A 313 -9.56 -18.37 51.51
CA TYR A 313 -8.65 -17.63 50.65
C TYR A 313 -7.97 -16.49 51.40
N PRO A 314 -6.67 -16.22 51.15
CA PRO A 314 -5.91 -15.19 51.85
C PRO A 314 -6.30 -13.76 51.44
N SER A 315 -6.95 -13.58 50.29
CA SER A 315 -7.39 -12.29 49.75
C SER A 315 -8.70 -12.46 48.97
N PRO A 316 -9.54 -11.42 48.89
CA PRO A 316 -9.49 -10.21 49.71
C PRO A 316 -9.86 -10.50 51.18
N GLN A 317 -9.54 -9.59 52.11
CA GLN A 317 -9.96 -9.66 53.53
C GLN A 317 -10.84 -8.44 53.85
N ILE A 318 -11.98 -8.65 54.51
CA ILE A 318 -12.99 -7.62 54.81
C ILE A 318 -12.39 -6.53 55.70
N SER A 319 -11.55 -6.92 56.65
CA SER A 319 -10.80 -6.07 57.56
C SER A 319 -9.84 -5.10 56.87
N ASN A 320 -9.45 -5.37 55.61
CA ASN A 320 -8.59 -4.50 54.81
C ASN A 320 -9.36 -3.51 53.92
N MET A 321 -10.70 -3.50 53.96
CA MET A 321 -11.55 -2.66 53.12
C MET A 321 -12.07 -1.41 53.84
N ASP A 322 -12.49 -0.41 53.06
CA ASP A 322 -13.09 0.82 53.59
C ASP A 322 -14.52 0.57 54.10
N GLN A 323 -14.73 0.63 55.41
CA GLN A 323 -16.06 0.47 56.01
C GLN A 323 -16.84 1.80 56.00
N LYS A 324 -18.11 1.74 55.57
CA LYS A 324 -19.07 2.87 55.62
C LYS A 324 -20.45 2.39 56.05
N VAL A 325 -21.33 3.32 56.42
CA VAL A 325 -22.75 3.03 56.65
C VAL A 325 -23.54 3.45 55.41
N THR A 326 -24.15 2.47 54.73
CA THR A 326 -24.93 2.67 53.50
C THR A 326 -26.28 1.97 53.67
N ASP A 327 -27.37 2.68 53.41
CA ASP A 327 -28.74 2.16 53.55
C ASP A 327 -29.03 1.47 54.90
N LYS A 328 -28.44 2.01 55.99
CA LYS A 328 -28.53 1.51 57.37
C LYS A 328 -27.72 0.23 57.67
N PHE A 329 -26.93 -0.26 56.71
CA PHE A 329 -26.03 -1.39 56.90
C PHE A 329 -24.58 -0.92 56.96
N TYR A 330 -23.74 -1.67 57.68
CA TYR A 330 -22.29 -1.53 57.52
C TYR A 330 -21.91 -2.22 56.20
N THR A 331 -21.22 -1.49 55.33
CA THR A 331 -20.83 -1.90 53.99
C THR A 331 -19.35 -1.64 53.80
N TRP A 332 -18.65 -2.59 53.19
CA TRP A 332 -17.23 -2.50 52.90
C TRP A 332 -17.01 -2.28 51.41
N TYR A 333 -16.10 -1.36 51.10
CA TYR A 333 -15.82 -0.88 49.76
C TYR A 333 -14.37 -1.16 49.37
N GLN A 334 -14.17 -1.46 48.08
CA GLN A 334 -12.86 -1.48 47.44
C GLN A 334 -12.82 -0.45 46.31
N THR A 335 -11.68 0.19 46.10
CA THR A 335 -11.54 1.25 45.09
C THR A 335 -10.86 0.70 43.82
N PHE A 336 -11.51 0.89 42.67
CA PHE A 336 -11.01 0.54 41.34
C PHE A 336 -11.08 1.77 40.44
N GLY A 337 -9.96 2.19 39.87
CA GLY A 337 -9.92 3.36 38.98
C GLY A 337 -10.44 4.66 39.61
N GLY A 338 -10.31 4.80 40.94
CA GLY A 338 -10.86 5.92 41.71
C GLY A 338 -12.37 5.81 42.03
N VAL A 339 -13.04 4.74 41.60
CA VAL A 339 -14.45 4.46 41.89
C VAL A 339 -14.56 3.46 43.03
N GLN A 340 -15.38 3.77 44.03
CA GLN A 340 -15.64 2.84 45.13
C GLN A 340 -16.74 1.84 44.75
N ILE A 341 -16.40 0.56 44.86
CA ILE A 341 -17.28 -0.57 44.55
C ILE A 341 -17.64 -1.27 45.87
N PRO A 342 -18.93 -1.44 46.19
CA PRO A 342 -19.35 -2.16 47.38
C PRO A 342 -19.08 -3.66 47.20
N MET A 343 -18.38 -4.24 48.16
CA MET A 343 -17.96 -5.64 48.12
C MET A 343 -18.91 -6.52 48.94
N VAL A 344 -19.12 -6.15 50.20
CA VAL A 344 -19.91 -6.94 51.15
C VAL A 344 -20.68 -6.02 52.10
N ARG A 345 -21.88 -6.44 52.55
CA ARG A 345 -22.60 -5.78 53.65
C ARG A 345 -22.82 -6.73 54.81
N TYR A 346 -22.88 -6.18 56.00
CA TYR A 346 -23.17 -6.93 57.22
C TYR A 346 -24.65 -6.79 57.56
N GLU A 347 -25.33 -7.93 57.57
CA GLU A 347 -26.74 -8.05 57.95
C GLU A 347 -26.87 -8.70 59.32
N THR A 348 -27.66 -8.06 60.18
CA THR A 348 -28.10 -8.66 61.44
C THR A 348 -29.37 -9.46 61.20
N GLY A 349 -29.25 -10.78 61.13
CA GLY A 349 -30.39 -11.69 61.03
C GLY A 349 -31.00 -12.01 62.40
N TYR A 350 -32.23 -12.57 62.38
CA TYR A 350 -32.92 -13.03 63.60
C TYR A 350 -32.23 -14.22 64.28
N VAL A 351 -31.44 -15.00 63.54
CA VAL A 351 -30.82 -16.26 64.00
C VAL A 351 -29.29 -16.16 63.97
N TYR A 352 -28.72 -15.50 62.97
CA TYR A 352 -27.29 -15.29 62.83
C TYR A 352 -27.05 -13.99 62.07
N ASN A 353 -25.95 -13.32 62.39
CA ASN A 353 -25.44 -12.22 61.58
C ASN A 353 -24.63 -12.79 60.42
N SER A 354 -24.68 -12.14 59.26
CA SER A 354 -23.97 -12.63 58.08
C SER A 354 -23.42 -11.48 57.25
N TYR A 355 -22.24 -11.70 56.67
CA TYR A 355 -21.75 -10.90 55.57
C TYR A 355 -22.32 -11.45 54.28
N VAL A 356 -22.85 -10.57 53.42
CA VAL A 356 -23.54 -10.96 52.19
C VAL A 356 -23.12 -10.06 51.03
N ILE A 357 -23.07 -10.64 49.84
CA ILE A 357 -23.06 -9.93 48.57
C ILE A 357 -24.51 -9.84 48.13
N THR A 358 -24.97 -8.65 47.74
CA THR A 358 -26.36 -8.42 47.34
C THR A 358 -26.44 -8.26 45.84
N ALA A 359 -27.62 -8.43 45.25
CA ALA A 359 -27.77 -8.29 43.80
C ALA A 359 -27.31 -6.91 43.29
N ASP A 360 -27.56 -5.83 44.03
CA ASP A 360 -27.09 -4.49 43.69
C ASP A 360 -25.57 -4.30 43.83
N PHE A 361 -24.93 -5.03 44.75
CA PHE A 361 -23.47 -5.02 44.86
C PHE A 361 -22.85 -5.82 43.72
N ALA A 362 -23.42 -6.96 43.39
CA ALA A 362 -22.97 -7.81 42.30
C ALA A 362 -23.06 -7.09 40.94
N ILE A 363 -24.12 -6.29 40.71
CA ILE A 363 -24.20 -5.38 39.55
C ILE A 363 -23.06 -4.37 39.57
N GLN A 364 -22.75 -3.75 40.70
CA GLN A 364 -21.65 -2.77 40.76
C GLN A 364 -20.27 -3.41 40.59
N GLN A 365 -20.05 -4.61 41.12
CA GLN A 365 -18.82 -5.38 40.88
C GLN A 365 -18.62 -5.68 39.40
N SER A 366 -19.72 -5.97 38.68
CA SER A 366 -19.65 -6.19 37.24
C SER A 366 -19.22 -4.98 36.41
N PHE A 367 -19.30 -3.75 36.95
CA PHE A 367 -18.73 -2.55 36.31
C PHE A 367 -17.21 -2.62 36.18
N VAL A 368 -16.56 -3.47 36.97
CA VAL A 368 -15.13 -3.75 36.87
C VAL A 368 -14.90 -5.02 36.05
N LEU A 369 -15.61 -6.10 36.38
CA LEU A 369 -15.36 -7.44 35.83
C LEU A 369 -15.73 -7.58 34.34
N VAL A 370 -16.90 -7.08 33.92
CA VAL A 370 -17.38 -7.29 32.54
C VAL A 370 -16.58 -6.47 31.51
N PRO A 371 -16.25 -5.18 31.72
CA PRO A 371 -15.34 -4.47 30.82
C PRO A 371 -13.94 -5.08 30.74
N LEU A 372 -13.47 -5.68 31.84
CA LEU A 372 -12.23 -6.45 31.85
C LEU A 372 -12.36 -7.72 30.99
N ALA A 373 -13.45 -8.47 31.13
CA ALA A 373 -13.75 -9.64 30.31
C ALA A 373 -13.74 -9.28 28.82
N VAL A 374 -14.46 -8.22 28.41
CA VAL A 374 -14.50 -7.73 27.02
C VAL A 374 -13.09 -7.41 26.50
N ALA A 375 -12.25 -6.78 27.31
CA ALA A 375 -10.88 -6.45 26.90
C ALA A 375 -10.00 -7.69 26.75
N ALA A 376 -10.14 -8.66 27.68
CA ALA A 376 -9.44 -9.93 27.62
C ALA A 376 -9.84 -10.77 26.40
N THR A 377 -11.12 -10.90 26.13
CA THR A 377 -11.64 -11.63 24.96
C THR A 377 -11.27 -10.94 23.64
N THR A 378 -11.29 -9.60 23.59
CA THR A 378 -10.74 -8.85 22.44
C THR A 378 -9.24 -9.15 22.23
N ARG A 379 -8.45 -9.31 23.30
CA ARG A 379 -7.04 -9.72 23.20
C ARG A 379 -6.90 -11.17 22.71
N THR A 380 -7.73 -12.09 23.19
CA THR A 380 -7.79 -13.49 22.71
C THR A 380 -8.05 -13.55 21.21
N MET A 381 -8.96 -12.72 20.66
CA MET A 381 -9.17 -12.64 19.22
C MET A 381 -7.90 -12.25 18.44
N ASN A 382 -7.13 -11.28 18.96
CA ASN A 382 -5.87 -10.86 18.35
C ASN A 382 -4.78 -11.94 18.39
N LEU A 383 -4.77 -12.78 19.43
CA LEU A 383 -3.88 -13.95 19.53
C LEU A 383 -4.34 -15.08 18.61
N PHE A 384 -5.66 -15.23 18.40
CA PHE A 384 -6.25 -16.26 17.57
C PHE A 384 -6.03 -16.03 16.07
N PHE A 385 -6.29 -14.82 15.55
CA PHE A 385 -6.17 -14.58 14.11
C PHE A 385 -4.70 -14.50 13.69
N PRO A 386 -4.27 -15.24 12.65
CA PRO A 386 -2.88 -15.25 12.20
C PRO A 386 -2.49 -13.93 11.50
N SER A 387 -1.21 -13.62 11.59
CA SER A 387 -0.54 -12.55 10.84
C SER A 387 -0.19 -13.08 9.46
N LEU A 388 -0.96 -12.68 8.45
CA LEU A 388 -0.78 -13.07 7.06
C LEU A 388 -0.29 -11.88 6.24
N GLU A 389 0.66 -12.13 5.35
CA GLU A 389 1.23 -11.11 4.45
C GLU A 389 1.24 -11.65 3.01
N MET A 390 0.67 -10.86 2.09
CA MET A 390 0.76 -11.13 0.65
C MET A 390 1.84 -10.25 0.03
N LYS A 391 2.91 -10.86 -0.48
CA LYS A 391 3.93 -10.17 -1.28
C LYS A 391 3.74 -10.48 -2.73
N GLN A 392 3.72 -9.45 -3.57
CA GLN A 392 3.74 -9.62 -5.02
C GLN A 392 5.09 -9.22 -5.60
N VAL A 393 5.47 -9.88 -6.68
CA VAL A 393 6.66 -9.60 -7.48
C VAL A 393 6.21 -9.55 -8.93
N ILE A 394 6.48 -8.42 -9.59
CA ILE A 394 6.20 -8.24 -11.00
C ILE A 394 7.53 -8.04 -11.71
N THR A 395 7.79 -8.86 -12.73
CA THR A 395 9.06 -8.85 -13.46
C THR A 395 8.80 -8.66 -14.94
N GLU A 396 9.46 -7.67 -15.56
CA GLU A 396 9.46 -7.52 -17.01
C GLU A 396 10.22 -8.69 -17.65
N VAL A 397 9.58 -9.37 -18.59
CA VAL A 397 10.10 -10.54 -19.30
C VAL A 397 10.04 -10.29 -20.80
N LYS A 398 10.84 -11.04 -21.56
CA LYS A 398 10.80 -10.94 -23.02
C LYS A 398 9.40 -11.35 -23.53
N PRO A 399 8.77 -10.57 -24.43
CA PRO A 399 7.47 -10.93 -24.99
C PRO A 399 7.49 -12.24 -25.77
N ASP A 400 6.42 -13.01 -25.65
CA ASP A 400 6.19 -14.19 -26.48
C ASP A 400 6.03 -13.78 -27.95
N ALA A 401 6.65 -14.54 -28.85
CA ALA A 401 6.75 -14.17 -30.27
C ALA A 401 5.38 -14.01 -30.95
N ASP A 402 4.44 -14.89 -30.61
CA ASP A 402 3.09 -14.89 -31.19
C ASP A 402 2.28 -13.67 -30.72
N VAL A 403 2.39 -13.31 -29.44
CA VAL A 403 1.68 -12.15 -28.86
C VAL A 403 2.28 -10.84 -29.36
N LEU A 404 3.60 -10.78 -29.51
CA LEU A 404 4.28 -9.64 -30.14
C LEU A 404 3.81 -9.44 -31.58
N ALA A 405 3.74 -10.52 -32.37
CA ALA A 405 3.25 -10.44 -33.74
C ALA A 405 1.80 -9.93 -33.82
N GLU A 406 0.92 -10.39 -32.92
CA GLU A 406 -0.46 -9.91 -32.81
C GLU A 406 -0.53 -8.42 -32.44
N ALA A 407 0.30 -7.97 -31.50
CA ALA A 407 0.34 -6.56 -31.09
C ALA A 407 0.75 -5.63 -32.23
N LEU A 408 1.79 -6.03 -32.99
CA LEU A 408 2.26 -5.28 -34.15
C LEU A 408 1.21 -5.23 -35.26
N ASP A 409 0.52 -6.34 -35.55
CA ASP A 409 -0.59 -6.38 -36.52
C ASP A 409 -1.75 -5.45 -36.13
N LYS A 410 -2.01 -5.33 -34.82
CA LYS A 410 -3.01 -4.40 -34.27
C LYS A 410 -2.55 -2.94 -34.20
N GLY A 411 -1.31 -2.63 -34.59
CA GLY A 411 -0.77 -1.28 -34.71
C GLY A 411 0.03 -0.78 -33.49
N ALA A 412 0.51 -1.68 -32.63
CA ALA A 412 1.51 -1.32 -31.62
C ALA A 412 2.88 -1.14 -32.28
N GLU A 413 3.74 -0.30 -31.69
CA GLU A 413 5.16 -0.18 -32.08
C GLU A 413 6.05 -1.09 -31.24
N GLU A 414 5.69 -1.27 -29.97
CA GLU A 414 6.42 -2.08 -29.00
C GLU A 414 5.42 -2.82 -28.10
N LEU A 415 5.87 -3.94 -27.53
CA LEU A 415 5.12 -4.69 -26.53
C LEU A 415 6.03 -4.96 -25.33
N LYS A 416 5.56 -4.63 -24.13
CA LYS A 416 6.16 -5.10 -22.88
C LYS A 416 5.33 -6.22 -22.29
N GLN A 417 6.00 -7.23 -21.73
CA GLN A 417 5.37 -8.36 -21.05
C GLN A 417 5.87 -8.45 -19.62
N PHE A 418 4.95 -8.71 -18.69
CA PHE A 418 5.24 -8.81 -17.26
C PHE A 418 4.75 -10.13 -16.70
N SER A 419 5.60 -10.86 -16.00
CA SER A 419 5.19 -12.01 -15.20
C SER A 419 4.78 -11.54 -13.81
N TYR A 420 3.66 -12.06 -13.30
CA TYR A 420 3.11 -11.73 -12.00
C TYR A 420 3.17 -12.92 -11.06
N ASP A 421 3.92 -12.75 -9.97
CA ASP A 421 3.99 -13.68 -8.85
C ASP A 421 3.37 -13.07 -7.60
N ALA A 422 2.68 -13.88 -6.81
CA ALA A 422 2.28 -13.51 -5.46
C ALA A 422 2.45 -14.67 -4.48
N ALA A 423 2.89 -14.33 -3.26
CA ALA A 423 3.15 -15.25 -2.18
C ALA A 423 2.48 -14.79 -0.88
N LEU A 424 1.52 -15.59 -0.40
CA LEU A 424 0.90 -15.47 0.91
C LEU A 424 1.69 -16.23 1.96
N THR A 425 2.20 -15.51 2.96
CA THR A 425 3.03 -16.07 4.04
C THR A 425 2.38 -15.83 5.40
N HIS A 426 2.41 -16.86 6.25
CA HIS A 426 2.10 -16.71 7.68
C HIS A 426 3.37 -16.30 8.43
N LEU A 427 3.34 -15.10 8.99
CA LEU A 427 4.39 -14.49 9.81
C LEU A 427 4.35 -15.03 11.25
N ILE A 428 4.57 -16.33 11.40
CA ILE A 428 4.38 -17.09 12.64
C ILE A 428 5.17 -16.54 13.84
N GLU A 429 6.27 -15.83 13.60
CA GLU A 429 7.04 -15.14 14.64
C GLU A 429 6.23 -14.07 15.39
N ASN A 430 5.23 -13.50 14.73
CA ASN A 430 4.31 -12.50 15.30
C ASN A 430 3.11 -13.13 16.01
N ASP A 431 2.93 -14.46 15.91
CA ASP A 431 1.77 -15.18 16.42
C ASP A 431 2.19 -16.22 17.49
N PRO A 432 2.44 -15.78 18.74
CA PRO A 432 2.91 -16.65 19.81
C PRO A 432 2.02 -17.88 20.05
N GLU A 433 0.70 -17.71 19.99
CA GLU A 433 -0.27 -18.81 20.16
C GLU A 433 -0.08 -19.91 19.08
N TRP A 434 0.07 -19.49 17.82
CA TRP A 434 0.27 -20.41 16.68
C TRP A 434 1.61 -21.12 16.76
N ARG A 435 2.65 -20.40 17.14
CA ARG A 435 4.01 -20.93 17.33
C ARG A 435 4.06 -21.97 18.44
N GLU A 436 3.42 -21.72 19.57
CA GLU A 436 3.38 -22.66 20.70
C GLU A 436 2.69 -23.98 20.33
N LEU A 437 1.62 -23.91 19.54
CA LEU A 437 0.91 -25.09 19.03
C LEU A 437 1.65 -25.79 17.88
N GLY A 438 2.75 -25.22 17.37
CA GLY A 438 3.49 -25.76 16.22
C GLY A 438 2.71 -25.69 14.90
N PHE A 439 1.75 -24.76 14.79
CA PHE A 439 0.92 -24.61 13.60
C PHE A 439 1.40 -23.45 12.73
N LYS A 440 1.91 -23.79 11.53
CA LYS A 440 2.20 -22.84 10.45
C LYS A 440 1.17 -23.00 9.33
N ILE A 441 0.75 -21.91 8.69
CA ILE A 441 -0.19 -21.96 7.56
C ILE A 441 0.62 -21.97 6.26
N ASN A 442 0.30 -22.93 5.38
CA ASN A 442 0.78 -23.05 4.02
C ASN A 442 -0.44 -22.90 3.10
N TYR A 443 -0.84 -21.66 2.84
CA TYR A 443 -2.13 -21.39 2.20
C TYR A 443 -2.32 -22.16 0.90
N ALA A 444 -3.47 -22.82 0.76
CA ALA A 444 -3.88 -23.49 -0.46
C ALA A 444 -5.38 -23.28 -0.63
N GLY A 445 -5.79 -22.71 -1.75
CA GLY A 445 -7.17 -22.29 -1.96
C GLY A 445 -7.31 -21.20 -3.02
N PRO A 446 -8.51 -20.65 -3.17
CA PRO A 446 -8.79 -19.64 -4.19
C PRO A 446 -8.20 -18.28 -3.81
N GLY A 447 -7.89 -17.48 -4.81
CA GLY A 447 -7.64 -16.06 -4.68
C GLY A 447 -8.07 -15.35 -5.95
N GLU A 448 -7.78 -14.05 -6.02
CA GLU A 448 -8.24 -13.19 -7.10
C GLU A 448 -7.12 -12.21 -7.47
N LEU A 449 -7.07 -11.83 -8.73
CA LEU A 449 -6.30 -10.68 -9.19
C LEU A 449 -7.25 -9.54 -9.48
N TRP A 450 -6.85 -8.35 -9.05
CA TRP A 450 -7.61 -7.14 -9.20
C TRP A 450 -6.77 -6.07 -9.89
N THR A 451 -7.44 -5.25 -10.67
CA THR A 451 -6.86 -4.08 -11.32
C THR A 451 -7.53 -2.80 -10.83
N ILE A 452 -6.77 -1.72 -10.83
CA ILE A 452 -7.26 -0.37 -10.58
C ILE A 452 -7.01 0.44 -11.84
N LYS A 453 -8.09 0.88 -12.49
CA LYS A 453 -8.06 1.70 -13.70
C LYS A 453 -8.65 3.06 -13.36
N GLY A 454 -7.79 4.06 -13.18
CA GLY A 454 -8.18 5.35 -12.57
C GLY A 454 -8.64 5.16 -11.13
N ASN A 455 -9.92 5.44 -10.84
CA ASN A 455 -10.52 5.25 -9.50
C ASN A 455 -11.37 3.96 -9.38
N LYS A 456 -11.40 3.13 -10.42
CA LYS A 456 -12.27 1.95 -10.47
C LYS A 456 -11.48 0.69 -10.15
N HIS A 457 -11.91 -0.02 -9.10
CA HIS A 457 -11.41 -1.34 -8.76
C HIS A 457 -12.23 -2.40 -9.50
N GLU A 458 -11.56 -3.25 -10.27
CA GLU A 458 -12.21 -4.31 -11.05
C GLU A 458 -11.51 -5.64 -10.78
N LYS A 459 -12.30 -6.68 -10.50
CA LYS A 459 -11.80 -8.05 -10.46
C LYS A 459 -11.40 -8.45 -11.87
N LEU A 460 -10.15 -8.89 -12.03
CA LEU A 460 -9.61 -9.29 -13.31
C LEU A 460 -9.87 -10.78 -13.56
N CYS A 461 -9.42 -11.63 -12.65
CA CYS A 461 -9.61 -13.07 -12.74
C CYS A 461 -9.50 -13.75 -11.37
N ASP A 462 -9.94 -15.00 -11.31
CA ASP A 462 -9.65 -15.92 -10.21
C ASP A 462 -8.25 -16.51 -10.37
N VAL A 463 -7.60 -16.88 -9.27
CA VAL A 463 -6.32 -17.61 -9.27
C VAL A 463 -6.35 -18.70 -8.20
N GLU A 464 -5.48 -19.70 -8.33
CA GLU A 464 -5.34 -20.75 -7.32
C GLU A 464 -3.97 -20.67 -6.64
N PHE A 465 -4.00 -20.75 -5.31
CA PHE A 465 -2.81 -20.80 -4.49
C PHE A 465 -2.50 -22.24 -4.04
N LYS A 466 -1.21 -22.57 -3.99
CA LYS A 466 -0.69 -23.80 -3.37
C LYS A 466 0.62 -23.48 -2.64
N ASN A 467 0.70 -23.86 -1.37
CA ASN A 467 1.83 -23.52 -0.49
C ASN A 467 2.14 -22.02 -0.47
N GLY A 468 1.09 -21.20 -0.47
CA GLY A 468 1.17 -19.75 -0.43
C GLY A 468 1.43 -19.09 -1.79
N LYS A 469 1.72 -19.82 -2.86
CA LYS A 469 2.04 -19.22 -4.18
C LYS A 469 0.93 -19.41 -5.18
N ILE A 470 0.75 -18.45 -6.09
CA ILE A 470 -0.08 -18.66 -7.29
C ILE A 470 0.52 -19.82 -8.09
N VAL A 471 -0.33 -20.78 -8.47
CA VAL A 471 0.07 -21.93 -9.28
C VAL A 471 -0.82 -22.14 -10.50
N ARG A 472 -2.04 -21.57 -10.51
CA ARG A 472 -2.96 -21.66 -11.64
C ARG A 472 -3.71 -20.34 -11.84
N TYR A 473 -4.01 -20.03 -13.10
CA TYR A 473 -4.75 -18.86 -13.52
C TYR A 473 -5.56 -19.17 -14.80
N PRO A 474 -6.61 -18.41 -15.14
CA PRO A 474 -7.36 -18.60 -16.38
C PRO A 474 -6.50 -18.28 -17.59
N ASP A 475 -6.49 -19.21 -18.55
CA ASP A 475 -5.95 -18.98 -19.88
C ASP A 475 -6.67 -17.79 -20.54
N PRO A 476 -5.93 -16.81 -21.11
CA PRO A 476 -6.54 -15.62 -21.71
C PRO A 476 -7.51 -15.95 -22.85
N ILE A 477 -7.29 -17.06 -23.56
CA ILE A 477 -8.07 -17.46 -24.74
C ILE A 477 -9.26 -18.32 -24.36
N THR A 478 -9.03 -19.42 -23.66
CA THR A 478 -10.11 -20.38 -23.36
C THR A 478 -10.87 -20.03 -22.09
N GLY A 479 -10.23 -19.31 -21.15
CA GLY A 479 -10.74 -19.09 -19.79
C GLY A 479 -10.53 -20.29 -18.87
N ASP A 480 -9.99 -21.40 -19.36
CA ASP A 480 -9.74 -22.58 -18.53
C ASP A 480 -8.57 -22.34 -17.59
N MET A 481 -8.63 -22.89 -16.39
CA MET A 481 -7.54 -22.78 -15.42
C MET A 481 -6.31 -23.60 -15.86
N VAL A 482 -5.21 -22.92 -16.16
CA VAL A 482 -3.92 -23.50 -16.57
C VAL A 482 -2.85 -23.33 -15.50
N ASP A 483 -1.82 -24.18 -15.54
CA ASP A 483 -0.69 -24.12 -14.60
C ASP A 483 0.27 -22.98 -14.94
N GLY A 484 0.78 -22.31 -13.92
CA GLY A 484 1.78 -21.25 -14.03
C GLY A 484 1.39 -19.96 -13.32
N THR A 485 2.01 -18.88 -13.76
CA THR A 485 1.81 -17.52 -13.25
C THR A 485 1.24 -16.64 -14.36
N PRO A 486 0.26 -15.77 -14.05
CA PRO A 486 -0.30 -14.87 -15.04
C PRO A 486 0.77 -13.97 -15.67
N THR A 487 0.59 -13.69 -16.96
CA THR A 487 1.39 -12.73 -17.70
C THR A 487 0.52 -11.59 -18.19
N PHE A 488 1.07 -10.39 -18.17
CA PHE A 488 0.39 -9.15 -18.51
C PHE A 488 1.10 -8.44 -19.64
N TRP A 489 0.34 -7.75 -20.48
CA TRP A 489 0.86 -7.14 -21.70
C TRP A 489 0.54 -5.65 -21.75
N MET A 490 1.55 -4.85 -22.11
CA MET A 490 1.42 -3.41 -22.28
C MET A 490 1.84 -3.05 -23.71
N PRO A 491 0.87 -2.92 -24.64
CA PRO A 491 1.12 -2.42 -25.98
C PRO A 491 1.48 -0.93 -25.92
N LEU A 492 2.56 -0.54 -26.58
CA LEU A 492 3.04 0.83 -26.62
C LEU A 492 3.00 1.40 -28.04
N GLY A 493 2.80 2.70 -28.14
CA GLY A 493 2.82 3.42 -29.40
C GLY A 493 1.68 3.08 -30.36
N SER A 494 0.46 2.83 -29.88
CA SER A 494 -0.72 2.63 -30.74
C SER A 494 -1.56 3.91 -30.90
N ASP A 495 -2.45 3.96 -31.90
CA ASP A 495 -3.33 5.12 -32.12
C ASP A 495 -4.64 5.01 -31.32
N LYS A 496 -5.00 3.77 -31.00
CA LYS A 496 -6.21 3.33 -30.29
C LYS A 496 -5.85 2.33 -29.21
N LYS A 497 -6.81 2.01 -28.34
CA LYS A 497 -6.65 0.93 -27.37
C LYS A 497 -6.43 -0.39 -28.10
N ILE A 498 -5.35 -1.10 -27.77
CA ILE A 498 -5.13 -2.47 -28.19
C ILE A 498 -5.50 -3.37 -27.01
N THR A 499 -6.23 -4.43 -27.28
CA THR A 499 -6.50 -5.52 -26.34
C THR A 499 -5.80 -6.76 -26.87
N LEU A 500 -4.96 -7.35 -26.05
CA LEU A 500 -4.21 -8.57 -26.28
C LEU A 500 -4.69 -9.68 -25.34
N GLY A 501 -4.54 -10.92 -25.78
CA GLY A 501 -5.20 -12.06 -25.16
C GLY A 501 -6.50 -12.41 -25.88
N GLY A 502 -7.09 -13.53 -25.51
CA GLY A 502 -8.32 -13.97 -26.17
C GLY A 502 -9.59 -13.44 -25.54
N SER A 503 -10.73 -13.92 -26.03
CA SER A 503 -12.05 -13.37 -25.71
C SER A 503 -12.50 -13.56 -24.26
N SER A 504 -11.73 -14.29 -23.45
CA SER A 504 -12.15 -14.71 -22.11
C SER A 504 -11.67 -13.76 -21.01
N VAL A 505 -10.37 -13.45 -20.96
CA VAL A 505 -9.78 -12.54 -19.94
C VAL A 505 -8.80 -11.58 -20.60
N ASP A 506 -9.01 -10.28 -20.38
CA ASP A 506 -8.15 -9.21 -20.89
C ASP A 506 -7.00 -8.92 -19.90
N TYR A 507 -5.83 -9.53 -20.11
CA TYR A 507 -4.61 -9.22 -19.35
C TYR A 507 -3.82 -8.03 -19.92
N THR A 508 -4.44 -7.21 -20.77
CA THR A 508 -3.85 -5.95 -21.20
C THR A 508 -3.91 -4.94 -20.08
N ILE A 509 -2.76 -4.37 -19.77
CA ILE A 509 -2.57 -3.33 -18.77
C ILE A 509 -2.18 -2.03 -19.44
N GLU A 510 -2.50 -0.94 -18.77
CA GLU A 510 -2.06 0.39 -19.15
C GLU A 510 -1.18 1.04 -18.05
N MET A 511 -0.48 2.12 -18.37
CA MET A 511 0.32 2.97 -17.52
C MET A 511 -0.61 3.57 -16.49
N GLU A 512 -0.10 3.63 -15.26
CA GLU A 512 -0.85 4.04 -14.07
C GLU A 512 -1.96 3.06 -13.67
N ASP A 513 -2.24 2.01 -14.45
CA ASP A 513 -3.04 0.90 -13.93
C ASP A 513 -2.27 0.27 -12.77
N SER A 514 -3.01 -0.18 -11.76
CA SER A 514 -2.43 -0.91 -10.64
C SER A 514 -2.91 -2.35 -10.62
N LEU A 515 -2.06 -3.26 -10.14
CA LEU A 515 -2.43 -4.65 -9.85
C LEU A 515 -2.21 -4.99 -8.37
N TYR A 516 -3.10 -5.84 -7.86
CA TYR A 516 -2.96 -6.46 -6.56
C TYR A 516 -3.65 -7.83 -6.51
N ALA A 517 -3.10 -8.73 -5.70
CA ALA A 517 -3.68 -10.03 -5.40
C ALA A 517 -4.50 -9.97 -4.12
N VAL A 518 -5.58 -10.75 -4.09
CA VAL A 518 -6.47 -10.92 -2.94
C VAL A 518 -6.59 -12.41 -2.63
N ALA A 519 -6.43 -12.78 -1.37
CA ALA A 519 -6.69 -14.14 -0.89
C ALA A 519 -7.80 -14.15 0.16
N ASN A 520 -8.76 -15.04 -0.04
CA ASN A 520 -9.89 -15.27 0.85
C ASN A 520 -9.54 -16.33 1.90
N ALA A 521 -8.70 -15.96 2.86
CA ALA A 521 -8.17 -16.83 3.91
C ALA A 521 -9.16 -17.00 5.08
N GLY A 522 -10.20 -17.80 4.86
CA GLY A 522 -11.26 -18.01 5.87
C GLY A 522 -12.09 -16.74 6.03
N VAL A 523 -12.06 -16.12 7.21
CA VAL A 523 -12.68 -14.79 7.41
C VAL A 523 -11.72 -13.63 7.12
N GLN A 524 -10.43 -13.90 6.95
CA GLN A 524 -9.46 -12.86 6.58
C GLN A 524 -9.43 -12.63 5.08
N ILE A 525 -9.37 -11.36 4.69
CA ILE A 525 -9.14 -10.93 3.31
C ILE A 525 -7.74 -10.32 3.28
N VAL A 526 -6.83 -11.00 2.59
CA VAL A 526 -5.42 -10.61 2.51
C VAL A 526 -5.12 -10.03 1.15
N ASN A 527 -4.70 -8.77 1.14
CA ASN A 527 -4.35 -8.03 -0.08
C ASN A 527 -2.83 -7.87 -0.16
N SER A 528 -2.28 -7.93 -1.37
CA SER A 528 -0.95 -7.37 -1.61
C SER A 528 -1.03 -5.84 -1.63
N GLU A 529 0.14 -5.18 -1.59
CA GLU A 529 0.21 -3.77 -1.96
C GLU A 529 -0.11 -3.60 -3.45
N HIS A 530 -0.54 -2.39 -3.83
CA HIS A 530 -0.79 -2.06 -5.23
C HIS A 530 0.55 -1.85 -5.94
N TYR A 531 0.75 -2.51 -7.07
CA TYR A 531 1.86 -2.21 -7.97
C TYR A 531 1.33 -1.38 -9.12
N VAL A 532 1.86 -0.17 -9.26
CA VAL A 532 1.52 0.76 -10.32
C VAL A 532 2.49 0.53 -11.48
N PHE A 533 1.96 0.36 -12.68
CA PHE A 533 2.80 0.32 -13.87
C PHE A 533 3.31 1.72 -14.23
N GLU A 534 4.60 1.94 -14.01
CA GLU A 534 5.29 3.17 -14.36
C GLU A 534 6.17 2.97 -15.60
N GLN A 535 6.24 3.99 -16.45
CA GLN A 535 7.18 4.06 -17.57
C GLN A 535 8.02 5.33 -17.44
N ASN A 536 9.26 5.27 -17.92
CA ASN A 536 10.09 6.46 -18.07
C ASN A 536 9.39 7.51 -18.92
N SER A 537 9.66 8.79 -18.64
CA SER A 537 9.15 9.88 -19.47
C SER A 537 9.58 9.69 -20.93
N PRO A 538 8.67 9.86 -21.91
CA PRO A 538 9.02 9.76 -23.31
C PRO A 538 10.04 10.82 -23.68
N LYS A 539 10.92 10.49 -24.61
CA LYS A 539 11.82 11.45 -25.27
C LYS A 539 11.53 11.46 -26.75
N ILE A 540 11.66 12.63 -27.35
CA ILE A 540 11.51 12.84 -28.78
C ILE A 540 12.72 13.60 -29.29
N THR A 541 13.25 13.17 -30.43
CA THR A 541 14.36 13.81 -31.14
C THR A 541 13.91 14.14 -32.54
N LEU A 542 14.02 15.41 -32.92
CA LEU A 542 13.64 15.93 -34.23
C LEU A 542 14.88 16.23 -35.08
N GLU A 543 14.96 15.59 -36.24
CA GLU A 543 16.00 15.82 -37.24
C GLU A 543 15.40 16.38 -38.53
N ALA A 544 16.15 17.20 -39.26
CA ALA A 544 15.79 17.66 -40.60
C ALA A 544 16.89 17.24 -41.59
N ASP A 545 16.52 16.89 -42.82
CA ASP A 545 17.49 16.57 -43.88
C ASP A 545 18.42 17.75 -44.19
N ARG A 546 17.94 18.98 -43.96
CA ARG A 546 18.70 20.23 -44.05
C ARG A 546 18.05 21.32 -43.19
N THR A 547 18.86 22.27 -42.71
CA THR A 547 18.40 23.41 -41.90
C THR A 547 18.51 24.76 -42.62
N THR A 548 19.10 24.79 -43.81
CA THR A 548 19.20 25.99 -44.66
C THR A 548 18.67 25.68 -46.05
N ILE A 549 17.70 26.46 -46.52
CA ILE A 549 16.95 26.21 -47.76
C ILE A 549 16.67 27.48 -48.56
N MET A 550 16.26 27.32 -49.82
CA MET A 550 15.62 28.39 -50.57
C MET A 550 14.09 28.35 -50.42
N PRO A 551 13.40 29.51 -50.48
CA PRO A 551 11.94 29.53 -50.53
C PRO A 551 11.39 28.64 -51.66
N GLY A 552 10.44 27.78 -51.33
CA GLY A 552 9.85 26.79 -52.24
C GLY A 552 10.53 25.42 -52.25
N GLU A 553 11.62 25.23 -51.52
CA GLU A 553 12.23 23.91 -51.32
C GLU A 553 11.52 23.11 -50.23
N ALA A 554 11.43 21.79 -50.46
CA ALA A 554 10.91 20.84 -49.50
C ALA A 554 11.99 20.41 -48.50
N VAL A 555 11.65 20.46 -47.20
CA VAL A 555 12.44 19.91 -46.09
C VAL A 555 11.73 18.68 -45.55
N THR A 556 12.48 17.61 -45.34
CA THR A 556 11.97 16.38 -44.74
C THR A 556 12.45 16.28 -43.30
N PHE A 557 11.50 16.23 -42.38
CA PHE A 557 11.73 16.08 -40.95
C PHE A 557 11.52 14.62 -40.54
N LYS A 558 12.38 14.13 -39.64
CA LYS A 558 12.31 12.78 -39.08
C LYS A 558 12.32 12.84 -37.56
N VAL A 559 11.56 11.95 -36.94
CA VAL A 559 11.39 11.89 -35.50
C VAL A 559 11.72 10.51 -34.97
N GLU A 560 12.60 10.48 -33.96
CA GLU A 560 12.85 9.31 -33.13
C GLU A 560 12.19 9.49 -31.76
N ILE A 561 11.59 8.41 -31.25
CA ILE A 561 10.86 8.42 -29.97
C ILE A 561 11.39 7.29 -29.10
N GLU A 562 11.85 7.65 -27.90
CA GLU A 562 12.21 6.68 -26.86
C GLU A 562 11.13 6.64 -25.79
N ASN A 563 10.81 5.45 -25.27
CA ASN A 563 9.78 5.24 -24.25
C ASN A 563 8.41 5.82 -24.66
N ALA A 564 7.97 5.53 -25.88
CA ALA A 564 6.71 6.04 -26.41
C ALA A 564 5.55 5.76 -25.44
N PRO A 565 4.60 6.71 -25.27
CA PRO A 565 3.38 6.44 -24.54
C PRO A 565 2.58 5.33 -25.21
N GLU A 566 1.63 4.75 -24.46
CA GLU A 566 0.69 3.75 -24.96
C GLU A 566 -0.02 4.17 -26.20
N ARG A 567 -0.54 5.41 -26.17
CA ARG A 567 -1.28 5.98 -27.26
C ARG A 567 -0.82 7.39 -27.47
N TYR A 568 -0.30 7.67 -28.65
CA TYR A 568 0.17 9.01 -28.96
C TYR A 568 -0.14 9.43 -30.40
N LYS A 569 -0.13 10.75 -30.58
CA LYS A 569 -0.07 11.41 -31.87
C LYS A 569 1.06 12.44 -31.84
N LEU A 570 1.58 12.75 -33.01
CA LEU A 570 2.54 13.82 -33.21
C LEU A 570 1.80 15.07 -33.66
N GLU A 571 1.97 16.16 -32.93
CA GLU A 571 1.52 17.49 -33.30
C GLU A 571 2.71 18.25 -33.88
N TRP A 572 2.65 18.55 -35.18
CA TRP A 572 3.70 19.26 -35.91
C TRP A 572 3.32 20.73 -36.12
N THR A 573 4.27 21.61 -35.90
CA THR A 573 4.19 23.05 -36.18
C THR A 573 5.45 23.46 -36.92
N PHE A 574 5.33 24.26 -37.99
CA PHE A 574 6.47 24.58 -38.85
C PHE A 574 6.92 26.04 -38.74
N GLY A 575 6.20 26.88 -37.99
CA GLY A 575 6.53 28.31 -37.81
C GLY A 575 6.16 29.20 -39.00
N ASP A 576 5.29 28.73 -39.91
CA ASP A 576 4.88 29.51 -41.09
C ASP A 576 3.99 30.71 -40.76
N GLU A 577 3.40 30.71 -39.58
CA GLU A 577 2.46 31.72 -39.08
C GLU A 577 3.02 33.14 -39.29
N GLU A 578 2.17 34.04 -39.79
CA GLU A 578 2.46 35.47 -39.83
C GLU A 578 2.16 36.06 -38.45
N ASP A 579 2.85 37.14 -38.06
CA ASP A 579 2.62 37.85 -36.77
C ASP A 579 1.21 38.47 -36.65
N ASP A 580 0.37 38.33 -37.69
CA ASP A 580 -1.04 38.71 -37.68
C ASP A 580 -1.88 37.56 -37.10
N GLU A 581 -2.45 37.76 -35.90
CA GLU A 581 -3.24 36.78 -35.12
C GLU A 581 -4.39 36.06 -35.88
N GLU A 582 -4.71 36.46 -37.11
CA GLU A 582 -5.81 35.92 -37.92
C GLU A 582 -5.44 34.73 -38.85
N ASN A 583 -4.15 34.38 -39.02
CA ASN A 583 -3.69 33.34 -39.98
C ASN A 583 -2.78 32.24 -39.38
N ILE A 584 -3.05 31.80 -38.15
CA ILE A 584 -2.37 30.63 -37.55
C ILE A 584 -2.81 29.36 -38.30
N LEU A 585 -1.89 28.71 -39.02
CA LEU A 585 -2.15 27.41 -39.60
C LEU A 585 -2.35 26.38 -38.48
N PRO A 586 -3.42 25.56 -38.50
CA PRO A 586 -3.61 24.55 -37.48
C PRO A 586 -2.44 23.56 -37.50
N PRO A 587 -1.98 23.08 -36.34
CA PRO A 587 -0.90 22.10 -36.30
C PRO A 587 -1.29 20.82 -37.05
N VAL A 588 -0.31 20.22 -37.72
CA VAL A 588 -0.52 18.95 -38.42
C VAL A 588 -0.46 17.83 -37.40
N ILE A 589 -1.61 17.22 -37.11
CA ILE A 589 -1.71 16.09 -36.19
C ILE A 589 -1.63 14.79 -37.01
N THR A 590 -0.50 14.10 -36.95
CA THR A 590 -0.27 12.83 -37.65
C THR A 590 0.40 11.79 -36.75
N ARG A 591 0.57 10.58 -37.27
CA ARG A 591 1.42 9.52 -36.72
C ARG A 591 2.72 9.34 -37.49
N ASP A 592 2.84 10.01 -38.62
CA ASP A 592 4.02 9.90 -39.46
C ASP A 592 5.22 10.46 -38.68
N LYS A 593 6.21 9.60 -38.49
CA LYS A 593 7.53 9.97 -37.94
C LYS A 593 8.38 10.70 -38.97
N GLU A 594 7.89 10.83 -40.20
CA GLU A 594 8.53 11.54 -41.29
C GLU A 594 7.51 12.42 -41.99
N ILE A 595 7.78 13.73 -42.07
CA ILE A 595 6.90 14.69 -42.74
C ILE A 595 7.72 15.60 -43.64
N THR A 596 7.18 15.94 -44.80
CA THR A 596 7.81 16.87 -45.73
C THR A 596 6.99 18.15 -45.79
N HIS A 597 7.66 19.29 -45.63
CA HIS A 597 7.05 20.61 -45.62
C HIS A 597 7.80 21.58 -46.54
N ILE A 598 7.09 22.54 -47.14
CA ILE A 598 7.66 23.51 -48.08
C ILE A 598 7.52 24.91 -47.48
N TYR A 599 8.65 25.60 -47.32
CA TYR A 599 8.69 26.96 -46.79
C TYR A 599 8.68 27.98 -47.93
N GLU A 600 7.60 28.75 -48.08
CA GLU A 600 7.43 29.63 -49.24
C GLU A 600 8.04 31.03 -49.11
N LYS A 601 8.43 31.45 -47.90
CA LYS A 601 8.91 32.81 -47.62
C LYS A 601 10.34 32.80 -47.12
N GLU A 602 10.99 33.95 -47.25
CA GLU A 602 12.32 34.21 -46.71
C GLU A 602 12.19 34.66 -45.25
N LYS A 603 12.47 33.75 -44.31
CA LYS A 603 12.56 34.02 -42.87
C LYS A 603 13.22 32.84 -42.13
N GLU A 604 13.46 33.02 -40.85
CA GLU A 604 13.74 31.92 -39.93
C GLU A 604 12.44 31.31 -39.41
N TYR A 605 12.42 29.99 -39.37
CA TYR A 605 11.30 29.17 -38.93
C TYR A 605 11.75 28.29 -37.78
N VAL A 606 10.81 27.98 -36.88
CA VAL A 606 11.02 26.98 -35.83
C VAL A 606 10.05 25.84 -36.10
N ALA A 607 10.57 24.73 -36.61
CA ALA A 607 9.82 23.50 -36.69
C ALA A 607 9.82 22.84 -35.30
N GLN A 608 8.65 22.48 -34.80
CA GLN A 608 8.47 21.82 -33.53
C GLN A 608 7.53 20.63 -33.71
N VAL A 609 7.86 19.53 -33.01
CA VAL A 609 7.02 18.35 -32.88
C VAL A 609 6.74 18.07 -31.42
N LYS A 610 5.50 17.70 -31.10
CA LYS A 610 5.09 17.30 -29.74
C LYS A 610 4.48 15.90 -29.75
N ILE A 611 4.76 15.13 -28.71
CA ILE A 611 4.07 13.88 -28.40
C ILE A 611 2.85 14.21 -27.54
N ILE A 612 1.67 13.97 -28.10
CA ILE A 612 0.39 14.10 -27.39
C ILE A 612 -0.09 12.72 -26.99
N ASP A 613 -0.17 12.44 -25.69
CA ASP A 613 -0.84 11.25 -25.15
C ASP A 613 -2.33 11.37 -25.40
N THR A 614 -2.87 10.53 -26.28
CA THR A 614 -4.28 10.62 -26.70
C THR A 614 -5.26 10.08 -25.67
N LYS A 615 -4.81 9.25 -24.72
CA LYS A 615 -5.64 8.76 -23.62
C LYS A 615 -5.89 9.87 -22.60
N ARG A 616 -4.84 10.63 -22.29
CA ARG A 616 -4.87 11.69 -21.26
C ARG A 616 -5.12 13.08 -21.83
N ASN A 617 -4.98 13.24 -23.15
CA ASN A 617 -4.97 14.51 -23.85
C ASN A 617 -3.92 15.48 -23.25
N LEU A 618 -2.69 14.96 -23.07
CA LEU A 618 -1.58 15.69 -22.45
C LEU A 618 -0.34 15.64 -23.33
N GLU A 619 0.35 16.77 -23.43
CA GLU A 619 1.70 16.82 -23.99
C GLU A 619 2.67 16.08 -23.06
N ARG A 620 3.47 15.17 -23.61
CA ARG A 620 4.42 14.35 -22.83
C ARG A 620 5.87 14.70 -23.11
N ALA A 621 6.19 15.14 -24.32
CA ALA A 621 7.51 15.56 -24.76
C ALA A 621 7.39 16.42 -26.03
N TYR A 622 8.40 17.25 -26.30
CA TYR A 622 8.53 17.98 -27.55
C TYR A 622 9.99 18.18 -27.91
N ASP A 623 10.26 18.43 -29.19
CA ASP A 623 11.57 18.89 -29.67
C ASP A 623 11.38 19.92 -30.78
N LYS A 624 12.41 20.72 -31.03
CA LYS A 624 12.37 21.81 -32.02
C LYS A 624 13.69 21.95 -32.77
N ILE A 625 13.59 22.37 -34.02
CA ILE A 625 14.73 22.66 -34.89
C ILE A 625 14.50 23.96 -35.66
N ASN A 626 15.56 24.75 -35.79
CA ASN A 626 15.50 26.01 -36.56
C ASN A 626 15.77 25.72 -38.03
N ILE A 627 14.94 26.29 -38.91
CA ILE A 627 15.10 26.25 -40.37
C ILE A 627 15.24 27.67 -40.88
N SER A 628 16.29 27.94 -41.64
CA SER A 628 16.51 29.25 -42.24
C SER A 628 16.28 29.20 -43.75
N SER A 629 15.29 29.96 -44.23
CA SER A 629 14.98 30.10 -45.65
C SER A 629 15.51 31.44 -46.13
N TYR A 630 16.50 31.44 -47.02
CA TYR A 630 17.15 32.64 -47.54
C TYR A 630 17.16 32.64 -49.07
N MET A 631 16.91 33.80 -49.70
CA MET A 631 17.24 33.99 -51.13
C MET A 631 18.75 34.26 -51.25
N GLY A 632 19.53 33.19 -51.20
CA GLY A 632 20.98 33.29 -51.26
C GLY A 632 21.54 33.33 -52.67
N GLU A 633 21.65 34.50 -53.30
CA GLU A 633 22.58 34.70 -54.44
C GLU A 633 24.07 34.63 -54.03
N MET A 634 24.41 34.39 -52.75
CA MET A 634 25.81 34.43 -52.28
C MET A 634 26.33 33.21 -51.49
N ALA A 635 25.59 32.13 -51.29
CA ALA A 635 26.15 30.93 -50.64
C ALA A 635 26.95 30.07 -51.65
N GLY A 636 28.23 29.82 -51.36
CA GLY A 636 29.13 28.96 -52.14
C GLY A 636 30.62 29.37 -51.99
N PRO A 637 31.58 28.45 -52.25
CA PRO A 637 33.01 28.74 -52.11
C PRO A 637 33.50 29.73 -53.17
N TRP A 638 34.38 30.65 -52.78
CA TRP A 638 35.02 31.62 -53.68
C TRP A 638 36.51 31.35 -53.76
N ASP A 639 37.06 31.35 -54.97
CA ASP A 639 38.50 31.34 -55.19
C ASP A 639 38.98 32.78 -55.37
N VAL A 640 39.82 33.26 -54.45
CA VAL A 640 40.46 34.59 -54.56
C VAL A 640 41.94 34.39 -54.87
N VAL A 641 42.37 34.90 -56.02
CA VAL A 641 43.75 34.84 -56.50
C VAL A 641 44.36 36.23 -56.42
N LEU A 642 45.47 36.36 -55.70
CA LEU A 642 46.18 37.63 -55.49
C LEU A 642 47.55 37.57 -56.15
N THR A 643 47.81 38.47 -57.10
CA THR A 643 49.06 38.55 -57.84
C THR A 643 49.80 39.82 -57.40
N ILE A 644 51.02 39.68 -56.90
CA ILE A 644 51.81 40.75 -56.30
C ILE A 644 53.12 40.90 -57.07
N GLU A 645 53.27 41.89 -57.93
CA GLU A 645 54.56 42.15 -58.59
C GLU A 645 55.49 42.91 -57.62
N GLU A 646 56.60 42.29 -57.19
CA GLU A 646 57.53 42.88 -56.21
C GLU A 646 59.01 42.66 -56.60
N GLU A 647 59.85 43.71 -56.46
CA GLU A 647 61.27 43.72 -56.88
C GLU A 647 62.31 43.72 -55.73
N SER A 648 61.96 43.52 -54.45
CA SER A 648 62.96 43.63 -53.35
C SER A 648 63.03 42.42 -52.38
N GLN A 649 64.19 41.74 -52.39
CA GLN A 649 64.52 40.61 -51.50
C GLN A 649 64.50 40.94 -49.99
N PHE A 650 64.61 42.21 -49.60
CA PHE A 650 64.63 42.61 -48.19
C PHE A 650 63.26 42.45 -47.52
N LEU A 651 62.16 42.75 -48.22
CA LEU A 651 60.80 42.68 -47.69
C LEU A 651 60.31 41.24 -47.47
N ARG A 652 60.73 40.30 -48.34
CA ARG A 652 60.46 38.85 -48.17
C ARG A 652 60.90 38.33 -46.81
N THR A 653 62.03 38.81 -46.30
CA THR A 653 62.56 38.38 -45.01
C THR A 653 61.78 38.98 -43.84
N MET A 654 61.25 40.19 -44.02
CA MET A 654 60.48 40.91 -43.00
C MET A 654 59.04 40.36 -42.84
N VAL A 655 58.37 40.03 -43.96
CA VAL A 655 57.02 39.42 -43.96
C VAL A 655 57.04 38.01 -43.35
N ILE A 656 58.07 37.22 -43.65
CA ILE A 656 58.27 35.90 -43.03
C ILE A 656 58.53 36.04 -41.52
N ALA A 657 59.26 37.07 -41.08
CA ALA A 657 59.49 37.34 -39.66
C ALA A 657 58.21 37.79 -38.94
N LEU A 658 57.38 38.63 -39.57
CA LEU A 658 56.13 39.12 -39.01
C LEU A 658 55.08 38.01 -38.88
N MET A 659 54.95 37.15 -39.89
CA MET A 659 54.02 36.00 -39.87
C MET A 659 54.41 34.96 -38.80
N LYS A 660 55.72 34.75 -38.57
CA LYS A 660 56.20 33.89 -37.48
C LYS A 660 55.90 34.44 -36.08
N VAL A 661 55.83 35.76 -35.93
CA VAL A 661 55.46 36.42 -34.67
C VAL A 661 53.95 36.32 -34.41
N ILE A 662 53.12 36.52 -35.43
CA ILE A 662 51.66 36.43 -35.31
C ILE A 662 51.22 34.99 -34.94
N VAL A 663 51.80 33.98 -35.59
CA VAL A 663 51.46 32.57 -35.33
C VAL A 663 51.88 32.13 -33.93
N ASN A 664 53.11 32.47 -33.49
CA ASN A 664 53.61 32.02 -32.18
C ASN A 664 53.02 32.76 -30.98
N ILE A 665 52.67 34.05 -31.13
CA ILE A 665 52.22 34.87 -30.00
C ILE A 665 50.70 34.86 -29.84
N PHE A 666 49.94 34.77 -30.93
CA PHE A 666 48.48 34.90 -30.88
C PHE A 666 47.74 33.61 -31.14
N ILE A 667 48.17 32.80 -32.12
CA ILE A 667 47.38 31.65 -32.57
C ILE A 667 47.60 30.41 -31.68
N ILE A 668 48.85 30.11 -31.31
CA ILE A 668 49.16 28.93 -30.46
C ILE A 668 48.56 29.04 -29.04
N PRO A 669 48.63 30.17 -28.33
CA PRO A 669 48.04 30.28 -26.99
C PRO A 669 46.50 30.26 -27.01
N LEU A 670 45.88 30.80 -28.06
CA LEU A 670 44.42 30.79 -28.23
C LEU A 670 43.91 29.36 -28.47
N ALA A 671 44.63 28.57 -29.28
CA ALA A 671 44.29 27.17 -29.54
C ALA A 671 44.50 26.25 -28.32
N GLN A 672 45.52 26.49 -27.50
CA GLN A 672 45.73 25.77 -26.24
C GLN A 672 44.61 26.00 -25.22
N ALA A 673 43.97 27.18 -25.24
CA ALA A 673 42.80 27.48 -24.41
C ALA A 673 41.54 26.72 -24.84
N PHE A 674 41.52 26.17 -26.07
CA PHE A 674 40.43 25.34 -26.61
C PHE A 674 40.74 23.83 -26.60
N GLY A 675 41.89 23.40 -26.07
CA GLY A 675 42.14 21.99 -25.70
C GLY A 675 42.65 21.05 -26.79
N GLU A 676 43.17 21.55 -27.92
CA GLU A 676 43.76 20.71 -28.97
C GLU A 676 45.28 20.51 -28.82
N ASP A 677 45.77 19.27 -29.02
CA ASP A 677 47.18 18.88 -28.92
C ASP A 677 47.84 18.85 -30.32
N PHE A 678 48.76 19.79 -30.57
CA PHE A 678 49.45 19.98 -31.85
C PHE A 678 50.95 19.70 -31.78
N SER A 679 51.34 18.51 -31.33
CA SER A 679 52.73 18.04 -31.37
C SER A 679 53.31 17.82 -32.79
N ASN A 680 52.64 18.25 -33.87
CA ASN A 680 53.08 17.99 -35.25
C ASN A 680 52.82 19.12 -36.27
N MET A 681 52.69 20.39 -35.85
CA MET A 681 52.55 21.51 -36.80
C MET A 681 53.87 22.07 -37.35
N ASP A 682 55.04 21.71 -36.80
CA ASP A 682 56.33 22.15 -37.36
C ASP A 682 56.61 21.53 -38.74
N SER A 683 56.02 20.38 -39.07
CA SER A 683 56.22 19.72 -40.38
C SER A 683 55.22 20.12 -41.47
N GLN A 684 54.22 20.96 -41.18
CA GLN A 684 53.27 21.46 -42.19
C GLN A 684 53.56 22.91 -42.64
N ILE A 685 54.59 23.55 -42.07
CA ILE A 685 55.05 24.89 -42.48
C ILE A 685 56.10 24.81 -43.61
N GLU A 686 56.30 23.63 -44.23
CA GLU A 686 57.20 23.49 -45.39
C GLU A 686 56.52 23.55 -46.77
N SER A 687 55.19 23.63 -46.86
CA SER A 687 54.52 23.85 -48.16
C SER A 687 53.96 25.26 -48.34
N PHE A 688 54.83 26.27 -48.16
CA PHE A 688 54.68 27.55 -48.86
C PHE A 688 55.50 27.49 -50.14
N THR A 689 54.90 27.06 -51.24
CA THR A 689 55.58 27.06 -52.54
C THR A 689 55.46 28.45 -53.16
N PHE A 690 56.49 29.29 -52.98
CA PHE A 690 56.65 30.49 -53.81
C PHE A 690 57.08 30.05 -55.22
N VAL A 691 56.17 30.13 -56.20
CA VAL A 691 56.50 30.00 -57.62
C VAL A 691 56.28 31.37 -58.27
N GLY A 692 57.28 32.24 -58.19
CA GLY A 692 57.12 33.63 -58.63
C GLY A 692 56.15 34.44 -57.75
N THR A 693 55.85 35.66 -58.22
CA THR A 693 55.15 36.78 -57.59
C THR A 693 53.64 36.57 -57.30
N THR A 694 53.16 35.34 -57.08
CA THR A 694 51.72 35.07 -56.90
C THR A 694 51.44 34.28 -55.62
N MET A 695 50.48 34.75 -54.83
CA MET A 695 50.04 34.10 -53.59
C MET A 695 48.54 33.77 -53.69
N THR A 696 48.20 32.48 -53.58
CA THR A 696 46.81 32.01 -53.64
C THR A 696 46.38 31.48 -52.28
N TYR A 697 45.22 31.90 -51.78
CA TYR A 697 44.61 31.30 -50.58
C TYR A 697 43.09 31.19 -50.77
N ALA A 698 42.51 30.15 -50.19
CA ALA A 698 41.06 29.93 -50.17
C ALA A 698 40.49 30.54 -48.88
N LEU A 699 39.43 31.34 -49.00
CA LEU A 699 38.76 31.96 -47.86
C LEU A 699 37.31 31.45 -47.79
N GLU A 700 36.95 30.78 -46.70
CA GLU A 700 35.56 30.40 -46.40
C GLU A 700 34.94 31.52 -45.56
N LEU A 701 34.05 32.32 -46.15
CA LEU A 701 33.34 33.37 -45.41
C LEU A 701 32.22 32.75 -44.58
N ARG A 702 32.30 32.88 -43.25
CA ARG A 702 31.21 32.57 -42.32
C ARG A 702 30.70 33.84 -41.68
N ARG A 703 29.39 33.92 -41.50
CA ARG A 703 28.73 35.03 -40.81
C ARG A 703 28.90 34.85 -39.29
N ILE A 704 29.27 35.93 -38.59
CA ILE A 704 29.25 36.03 -37.14
C ILE A 704 28.23 37.12 -36.81
N ASP A 705 27.20 36.78 -36.03
CA ASP A 705 26.18 37.71 -35.60
C ASP A 705 26.64 38.44 -34.34
N GLU A 706 26.90 39.74 -34.48
CA GLU A 706 26.45 40.84 -33.60
C GLU A 706 27.24 42.10 -33.95
N SER A 707 26.54 43.23 -33.90
CA SER A 707 26.97 44.52 -34.45
C SER A 707 28.16 45.13 -33.70
N GLU A 708 29.34 45.17 -34.32
CA GLU A 708 30.40 46.12 -33.98
C GLU A 708 31.09 46.60 -35.26
N VAL A 709 31.46 47.87 -35.29
CA VAL A 709 32.18 48.53 -36.39
C VAL A 709 33.38 47.67 -36.78
N LEU A 710 33.39 47.15 -38.02
CA LEU A 710 34.42 46.20 -38.46
C LEU A 710 35.79 46.85 -38.61
N TYR A 711 35.83 48.15 -38.96
CA TYR A 711 37.07 48.92 -39.12
C TYR A 711 36.78 50.43 -39.22
N GLU A 712 37.54 51.25 -38.49
CA GLU A 712 37.63 52.71 -38.66
C GLU A 712 39.09 53.14 -38.49
N GLY A 713 39.68 53.74 -39.53
CA GLY A 713 41.07 54.16 -39.50
C GLY A 713 41.36 55.27 -40.51
N PRO A 714 42.39 56.10 -40.27
CA PRO A 714 42.75 57.18 -41.18
C PRO A 714 43.24 56.59 -42.51
N PHE A 715 42.78 57.17 -43.61
CA PHE A 715 43.16 56.80 -44.96
C PHE A 715 43.93 57.97 -45.57
N THR A 716 45.14 57.75 -46.09
CA THR A 716 45.91 58.80 -46.77
C THR A 716 45.76 58.62 -48.27
N PHE A 717 45.08 59.55 -48.92
CA PHE A 717 44.87 59.57 -50.35
C PHE A 717 46.10 60.17 -51.04
N VAL A 718 46.59 59.57 -52.13
CA VAL A 718 47.60 60.16 -53.01
C VAL A 718 47.03 60.18 -54.42
N GLU A 719 46.64 61.38 -54.85
CA GLU A 719 46.14 61.83 -56.16
C GLU A 719 45.62 60.74 -57.14
N SER A 720 44.29 60.62 -57.26
CA SER A 720 43.66 60.04 -58.45
C SER A 720 43.20 61.16 -59.38
N ASN A 721 43.60 61.07 -60.65
CA ASN A 721 43.12 61.96 -61.70
C ASN A 721 41.76 61.46 -62.24
N THR A 722 40.77 61.33 -61.35
CA THR A 722 39.41 60.89 -61.69
C THR A 722 38.46 62.06 -61.48
N GLY A 723 38.22 62.84 -62.53
CA GLY A 723 37.30 63.98 -62.54
C GLY A 723 35.82 63.59 -62.47
N TYR A 724 35.38 63.03 -61.35
CA TYR A 724 33.95 62.76 -61.07
C TYR A 724 33.68 62.85 -59.57
N ILE A 725 33.57 64.07 -59.02
CA ILE A 725 32.68 64.51 -57.91
C ILE A 725 32.90 66.03 -57.79
N ASP A 726 31.88 66.84 -58.09
CA ASP A 726 31.92 68.29 -57.87
C ASP A 726 31.60 68.58 -56.38
N GLY A 727 32.55 69.18 -55.65
CA GLY A 727 32.29 69.82 -54.34
C GLY A 727 32.83 69.15 -53.07
N ALA A 728 33.74 68.18 -53.15
CA ALA A 728 34.42 67.62 -51.97
C ALA A 728 35.93 67.55 -52.22
N ASP A 729 36.70 68.31 -51.44
CA ASP A 729 38.14 68.49 -51.70
C ASP A 729 39.04 67.51 -50.93
N GLU A 730 38.55 66.83 -49.89
CA GLU A 730 39.34 65.80 -49.20
C GLU A 730 38.46 64.74 -48.52
N ILE A 731 38.61 63.47 -48.94
CA ILE A 731 38.10 62.32 -48.20
C ILE A 731 39.09 62.06 -47.06
N VAL A 732 38.62 62.16 -45.82
CA VAL A 732 39.44 62.07 -44.61
C VAL A 732 39.40 60.69 -43.95
N GLY A 733 38.46 59.83 -44.37
CA GLY A 733 38.33 58.48 -43.82
C GLY A 733 37.30 57.64 -44.56
N LEU A 734 37.33 56.34 -44.26
CA LEU A 734 36.38 55.35 -44.75
C LEU A 734 35.84 54.57 -43.56
N ARG A 735 34.53 54.41 -43.51
CA ARG A 735 33.85 53.63 -42.47
C ARG A 735 33.08 52.50 -43.12
N MET A 736 33.31 51.28 -42.62
CA MET A 736 32.57 50.10 -43.06
C MET A 736 31.68 49.64 -41.91
N GLU A 737 30.37 49.61 -42.16
CA GLU A 737 29.39 49.24 -41.14
C GLU A 737 28.34 48.30 -41.72
N ILE A 738 27.73 47.49 -40.86
CA ILE A 738 26.60 46.66 -41.23
C ILE A 738 25.34 47.43 -40.85
N LYS A 739 24.59 47.93 -41.84
CA LYS A 739 23.30 48.60 -41.65
C LYS A 739 22.20 47.70 -42.19
N ASN A 740 21.23 47.36 -41.33
CA ASN A 740 20.08 46.49 -41.67
C ASN A 740 20.50 45.17 -42.34
N GLY A 741 21.58 44.53 -41.87
CA GLY A 741 22.05 43.24 -42.37
C GLY A 741 22.88 43.28 -43.66
N ALA A 742 23.19 44.46 -44.21
CA ALA A 742 24.06 44.63 -45.37
C ALA A 742 25.33 45.42 -45.02
N ILE A 743 26.46 45.05 -45.62
CA ILE A 743 27.72 45.82 -45.52
C ILE A 743 27.58 47.10 -46.36
N VAL A 744 27.76 48.25 -45.72
CA VAL A 744 27.76 49.57 -46.35
C VAL A 744 29.13 50.21 -46.15
N MET A 745 29.70 50.74 -47.23
CA MET A 745 30.92 51.54 -47.19
C MET A 745 30.59 53.02 -47.34
N ILE A 746 31.05 53.80 -46.37
CA ILE A 746 30.77 55.22 -46.23
C ILE A 746 32.09 55.99 -46.30
N ALA A 747 32.22 56.86 -47.28
CA ALA A 747 33.32 57.82 -47.35
C ALA A 747 33.01 59.01 -46.43
N LEU A 748 33.98 59.40 -45.60
CA LEU A 748 33.89 60.53 -44.68
C LEU A 748 34.67 61.69 -45.30
N ALA A 749 34.02 62.82 -45.52
CA ALA A 749 34.62 63.98 -46.17
C ALA A 749 34.26 65.29 -45.47
N TYR A 750 34.98 66.35 -45.81
CA TYR A 750 34.62 67.73 -45.47
C TYR A 750 34.39 68.54 -46.75
N THR A 751 33.39 69.42 -46.74
CA THR A 751 33.18 70.44 -47.77
C THR A 751 34.15 71.62 -47.59
N GLU A 752 34.30 72.49 -48.61
CA GLU A 752 35.16 73.69 -48.56
C GLU A 752 34.90 74.62 -47.35
N ASP A 753 33.69 74.61 -46.78
CA ASP A 753 33.32 75.40 -45.59
C ASP A 753 33.58 74.68 -44.25
N GLY A 754 34.17 73.49 -44.28
CA GLY A 754 34.51 72.69 -43.09
C GLY A 754 33.36 71.85 -42.54
N THR A 755 32.26 71.70 -43.28
CA THR A 755 31.12 70.88 -42.86
C THR A 755 31.40 69.41 -43.13
N TYR A 756 31.17 68.56 -42.12
CA TYR A 756 31.33 67.12 -42.23
C TYR A 756 30.19 66.49 -43.04
N ILE A 757 30.53 65.63 -44.00
CA ILE A 757 29.60 64.95 -44.88
C ILE A 757 29.97 63.48 -45.06
N GLU A 758 28.97 62.61 -45.04
CA GLU A 758 29.10 61.16 -45.23
C GLU A 758 28.49 60.74 -46.57
N TYR A 759 29.23 60.01 -47.39
CA TYR A 759 28.79 59.53 -48.70
C TYR A 759 28.76 58.00 -48.76
N GLU A 760 27.55 57.45 -48.85
CA GLU A 760 27.31 56.03 -49.17
C GLU A 760 27.54 55.81 -50.67
N PHE A 761 28.64 55.19 -51.08
CA PHE A 761 28.88 54.87 -52.49
C PHE A 761 28.56 53.41 -52.84
N LEU A 762 28.03 52.64 -51.88
CA LEU A 762 27.43 51.32 -52.08
C LEU A 762 26.06 51.27 -51.41
N LYS A 763 24.99 51.34 -52.21
CA LYS A 763 23.58 51.33 -51.75
C LYS A 763 22.77 50.33 -52.56
N ASN A 764 22.11 49.39 -51.87
CA ASN A 764 21.28 48.31 -52.44
C ASN A 764 22.00 47.32 -53.37
N GLY A 765 23.26 46.96 -53.05
CA GLY A 765 23.85 45.70 -53.51
C GLY A 765 23.88 45.44 -55.02
N LYS A 766 23.87 46.45 -55.89
CA LYS A 766 24.02 46.24 -57.35
C LYS A 766 25.46 46.49 -57.79
N MET A 767 26.16 45.41 -58.15
CA MET A 767 27.31 45.43 -59.04
C MET A 767 26.91 44.95 -60.46
N VAL A 768 27.66 45.46 -61.43
CA VAL A 768 27.57 45.13 -62.86
C VAL A 768 28.30 43.82 -63.11
N GLY A 769 27.56 42.78 -63.50
CA GLY A 769 28.09 41.59 -64.19
C GLY A 769 28.30 40.31 -63.33
N PRO A 770 28.12 39.11 -63.91
CA PRO A 770 28.01 37.87 -63.15
C PRO A 770 29.35 37.14 -62.98
N GLY A 771 29.77 36.93 -61.72
CA GLY A 771 30.67 35.82 -61.33
C GLY A 771 32.17 36.10 -61.25
N GLU A 772 32.65 37.29 -61.57
CA GLU A 772 34.07 37.65 -61.49
C GLU A 772 34.24 39.09 -60.99
N ILE A 773 35.07 39.28 -59.95
CA ILE A 773 35.47 40.61 -59.46
C ILE A 773 36.98 40.72 -59.63
N VAL A 774 37.45 41.73 -60.36
CA VAL A 774 38.87 41.98 -60.59
C VAL A 774 39.19 43.40 -60.19
N GLY A 775 40.29 43.62 -59.49
CA GLY A 775 40.77 44.96 -59.14
C GLY A 775 42.29 45.01 -59.13
N ASP A 776 42.83 46.17 -59.47
CA ASP A 776 44.27 46.47 -59.38
C ASP A 776 44.54 47.32 -58.15
N TYR A 777 45.74 47.21 -57.59
CA TYR A 777 46.23 48.09 -56.53
C TYR A 777 47.69 48.48 -56.77
N ASP A 778 48.03 49.70 -56.39
CA ASP A 778 49.40 50.22 -56.41
C ASP A 778 49.64 50.99 -55.11
N LEU A 779 50.53 50.46 -54.27
CA LEU A 779 50.90 51.03 -52.99
C LEU A 779 52.21 51.81 -53.15
N THR A 780 52.07 53.09 -53.52
CA THR A 780 53.12 54.12 -53.51
C THR A 780 54.46 53.66 -54.10
N GLY A 781 54.44 52.96 -55.25
CA GLY A 781 55.65 52.57 -55.99
C GLY A 781 56.53 51.52 -55.32
N PHE A 782 56.02 50.81 -54.30
CA PHE A 782 56.73 49.70 -53.65
C PHE A 782 56.10 48.33 -53.92
N MET A 783 54.80 48.28 -54.21
CA MET A 783 54.10 47.04 -54.53
C MET A 783 52.88 47.35 -55.39
N SER A 784 52.80 46.73 -56.57
CA SER A 784 51.63 46.81 -57.43
C SER A 784 51.15 45.40 -57.76
N GLY A 785 49.85 45.23 -57.90
CA GLY A 785 49.29 43.92 -58.14
C GLY A 785 47.85 43.96 -58.59
N SER A 786 47.34 42.79 -58.97
CA SER A 786 45.94 42.58 -59.30
C SER A 786 45.37 41.46 -58.45
N TRP A 787 44.12 41.61 -58.06
CA TRP A 787 43.37 40.58 -57.38
C TRP A 787 42.16 40.19 -58.21
N ARG A 788 41.83 38.90 -58.17
CA ARG A 788 40.67 38.33 -58.85
C ARG A 788 39.92 37.42 -57.88
N ALA A 789 38.65 37.71 -57.64
CA ALA A 789 37.74 36.83 -56.91
C ALA A 789 36.74 36.22 -57.89
N THR A 790 36.71 34.90 -57.97
CA THR A 790 35.85 34.15 -58.88
C THR A 790 34.97 33.21 -58.05
N LYS A 791 33.66 33.27 -58.24
CA LYS A 791 32.72 32.34 -57.59
C LYS A 791 32.87 30.97 -58.26
N LYS A 792 33.06 29.91 -57.47
CA LYS A 792 33.15 28.54 -58.02
C LYS A 792 31.79 27.95 -58.33
#